data_AF-A0A3D0NSA6-F1
#
_entry.id   AF-A0A3D0NSA6-F1
#
_cell.length_a   1.000
_cell.length_b   1.000
_cell.length_c   1.000
_cell.angle_alpha   90.00
_cell.angle_beta   90.00
_cell.angle_gamma   90.00
#
_symmetry.space_group_name_H-M   'P 1'
#
loop_
_entity.id
_entity.type
_entity.pdbx_description
1 polymer ?
#
loop_
_entity_poly.entity_id
_entity_poly.type
_entity_poly.pdbx_seq_one_letter_code
_entity_poly.pdbx_strand_id
1 'polypeptide(L)'
;MKEIVTQKVEKVKKYSIFSDTSQQEQPESFLDKCRKRYYALLRQKLNEFYIEKSKETDDKIAAQIRNRKKIIFHCENLTAHYYPEINRAVVEYKGSMAEKYFGYPCIIPELATLRHIVAVSRTALTPWINQQKAYRSKHFIHCIYNNSDYAFCFDNNDTYAMSKNAFSMAVLRISTKDFIQNVLSKKFDVGDESIQDIVKTMKGFRRFCDCSGNEGSMSEEELEALAQSCHLPVQDLRRQAEEELRQNNTSGNAVSEETFENYIHKLLTADRKRADLEPYDRQYLDDINAGLWELWEDMAPETAHDTAETITLPHPMIARNPAADIHEDGLIGIDFGTKSTIVSMQNGQENTSLLRVGIGQLSKEAEDYHYENPTIIELRHIDTFREAYCRRQGRPDTDINDMCVSHKANNHLKDCTANDSFYSFFYDIKQWCGDKEVCIKLLDQDKKEILLKPFIESDDDLDPLEWYAYYLGLYINNMRNGIFMDYVMSFPVTYEKEVKKKIIRSFEKGLKKSLPDTIVRDEELMKKFRVQAGVSEPAAYAITALKGYGFEPEEKKSVLYAIFDFGGGTTDFDFGLWRWGDESKRDERDYDYVIEHFGSNGDRYLGGENLLALLAYEIFKANVPFLGQQRKDQVVDKDKSAGFSFTRPKECKPFAGSEMFIADSQEARRNTKQVMEALRPFWEGIVGISGEEEGNHPSCVEYEGYWFRNDEECRFPIDDGILKVDLFDKDGKRHQNQVLYITNNDNGISIDLKLTAILEQRIKRGVDNFFTALDQAFRNEPVQHSGARNIQIFLAGNASKSPILRKVFDEYIRQSEKDNPANTNMKKWYHLFPPLGTAEAVAIQHERGIDTEQEIIPPTGKTGVAYGLIYGRDGGSIKVKSEITAEKQANFRYYVGVARRGKLKVVLNGNVHGYGKWMVLCAAKKDFEIYYTSLPKAITGTMSINESGIYKKRCRLEQADSDQDIYIRTIEEAPEDIEYCVSKEMPTEETETCRISLKE
;
A
#
# COMPACT_ATOMS: atom_id res chain seq x y z
N MET A 1 37.14 -10.59 11.95
CA MET A 1 37.73 -9.84 10.81
C MET A 1 38.14 -10.72 9.63
N LYS A 2 38.78 -11.90 9.80
CA LYS A 2 39.05 -12.82 8.66
C LYS A 2 37.84 -13.62 8.17
N GLU A 3 36.79 -13.79 8.99
CA GLU A 3 35.51 -14.40 8.57
C GLU A 3 34.54 -13.43 7.87
N ILE A 4 34.80 -12.12 7.93
CA ILE A 4 33.96 -11.10 7.27
C ILE A 4 34.38 -10.89 5.80
N VAL A 5 35.59 -11.33 5.43
CA VAL A 5 36.13 -11.17 4.07
C VAL A 5 35.70 -12.32 3.13
N THR A 6 35.19 -13.43 3.67
CA THR A 6 34.77 -14.61 2.86
C THR A 6 33.31 -14.54 2.40
N GLN A 7 32.52 -13.54 2.82
CA GLN A 7 31.15 -13.34 2.33
C GLN A 7 31.03 -12.39 1.11
N LYS A 8 32.15 -11.83 0.62
CA LYS A 8 32.21 -11.07 -0.66
C LYS A 8 32.52 -11.97 -1.85
N VAL A 9 31.74 -13.03 -2.07
CA VAL A 9 31.78 -13.80 -3.31
C VAL A 9 30.39 -13.75 -3.94
N GLU A 10 30.32 -13.01 -5.05
CA GLU A 10 29.18 -12.82 -5.94
C GLU A 10 28.38 -14.12 -6.12
N LYS A 11 27.09 -14.08 -5.75
CA LYS A 11 26.11 -15.08 -6.16
C LYS A 11 25.24 -14.49 -7.25
N VAL A 12 25.59 -14.77 -8.50
CA VAL A 12 24.66 -14.69 -9.63
C VAL A 12 23.61 -15.79 -9.44
N LYS A 13 22.33 -15.43 -9.28
CA LYS A 13 21.20 -16.37 -9.19
C LYS A 13 20.22 -16.19 -10.36
N LYS A 14 19.63 -17.31 -10.78
CA LYS A 14 18.54 -17.40 -11.78
C LYS A 14 17.20 -17.26 -11.06
N TYR A 15 16.30 -16.43 -11.58
CA TYR A 15 15.02 -16.06 -10.95
C TYR A 15 13.81 -16.71 -11.64
N SER A 16 12.75 -16.96 -10.87
CA SER A 16 11.43 -17.42 -11.31
C SER A 16 10.47 -16.22 -11.42
N ILE A 17 9.71 -16.11 -12.52
CA ILE A 17 8.76 -15.01 -12.75
C ILE A 17 7.33 -15.53 -12.49
N PHE A 18 6.56 -14.84 -11.66
CA PHE A 18 5.11 -15.05 -11.54
C PHE A 18 4.36 -14.20 -12.58
N SER A 19 3.51 -14.83 -13.39
CA SER A 19 2.57 -14.12 -14.27
C SER A 19 1.17 -14.14 -13.66
N ASP A 20 0.74 -12.98 -13.16
CA ASP A 20 -0.67 -12.71 -12.85
C ASP A 20 -1.31 -12.14 -14.13
N THR A 21 -2.21 -12.91 -14.77
CA THR A 21 -2.92 -12.46 -15.98
C THR A 21 -4.42 -12.62 -15.79
N SER A 22 -5.09 -11.49 -15.52
CA SER A 22 -6.53 -11.32 -15.63
C SER A 22 -6.95 -11.05 -17.08
N GLN A 23 -7.77 -11.96 -17.61
CA GLN A 23 -8.74 -11.85 -18.71
C GLN A 23 -8.43 -10.94 -19.92
N GLN A 24 -8.10 -11.56 -21.07
CA GLN A 24 -8.92 -11.56 -22.30
C GLN A 24 -8.31 -12.49 -23.37
N GLU A 25 -9.17 -13.23 -24.07
CA GLU A 25 -8.91 -14.31 -25.06
C GLU A 25 -8.05 -15.49 -24.57
N GLN A 26 -8.68 -16.63 -24.22
CA GLN A 26 -7.96 -17.82 -23.73
C GLN A 26 -6.84 -18.25 -24.68
N PRO A 27 -5.56 -18.02 -24.32
CA PRO A 27 -4.45 -18.70 -24.94
C PRO A 27 -4.37 -20.09 -24.29
N GLU A 28 -4.14 -21.12 -25.10
CA GLU A 28 -3.97 -22.49 -24.64
C GLU A 28 -3.03 -22.54 -23.41
N SER A 29 -3.51 -23.06 -22.28
CA SER A 29 -2.82 -22.94 -20.99
C SER A 29 -1.41 -23.53 -21.08
N PHE A 30 -0.45 -22.95 -20.35
CA PHE A 30 0.92 -23.48 -20.32
C PHE A 30 0.94 -24.97 -19.90
N LEU A 31 0.06 -25.34 -18.97
CA LEU A 31 -0.17 -26.73 -18.57
C LEU A 31 -0.65 -27.61 -19.73
N ASP A 32 -1.57 -27.13 -20.58
CA ASP A 32 -2.01 -27.86 -21.77
C ASP A 32 -0.90 -28.00 -22.81
N LYS A 33 -0.07 -26.97 -23.02
CA LYS A 33 1.09 -27.05 -23.92
C LYS A 33 2.12 -28.05 -23.41
N CYS A 34 2.44 -28.04 -22.12
CA CYS A 34 3.36 -28.98 -21.49
C CYS A 34 2.83 -30.41 -21.51
N ARG A 35 1.53 -30.58 -21.25
CA ARG A 35 0.83 -31.87 -21.34
C ARG A 35 0.85 -32.43 -22.76
N LYS A 36 0.51 -31.62 -23.77
CA LYS A 36 0.60 -32.03 -25.19
C LYS A 36 2.03 -32.41 -25.58
N ARG A 37 3.03 -31.66 -25.11
CA ARG A 37 4.45 -31.92 -25.40
C ARG A 37 4.96 -33.19 -24.71
N TYR A 38 4.54 -33.45 -23.47
CA TYR A 38 4.81 -34.69 -22.75
C TYR A 38 4.23 -35.90 -23.49
N TYR A 39 2.96 -35.86 -23.88
CA TYR A 39 2.35 -36.97 -24.60
C TYR A 39 2.92 -37.16 -26.02
N ALA A 40 3.32 -36.08 -26.69
CA ALA A 40 4.04 -36.16 -27.97
C ALA A 40 5.40 -36.87 -27.80
N LEU A 41 6.16 -36.52 -26.76
CA LEU A 41 7.46 -37.12 -26.46
C LEU A 41 7.32 -38.59 -26.02
N LEU A 42 6.32 -38.89 -25.18
CA LEU A 42 6.00 -40.27 -24.79
C LEU A 42 5.62 -41.11 -26.02
N ARG A 43 4.82 -40.57 -26.94
CA ARG A 43 4.47 -41.22 -28.21
C ARG A 43 5.71 -41.46 -29.08
N GLN A 44 6.63 -40.50 -29.15
CA GLN A 44 7.90 -40.65 -29.86
C GLN A 44 8.74 -41.78 -29.26
N LYS A 45 8.95 -41.80 -27.94
CA LYS A 45 9.72 -42.86 -27.25
C LYS A 45 9.09 -44.23 -27.40
N LEU A 46 7.76 -44.32 -27.33
CA LEU A 46 7.03 -45.56 -27.60
C LEU A 46 7.22 -46.03 -29.05
N ASN A 47 7.24 -45.11 -30.02
CA ASN A 47 7.55 -45.43 -31.43
C ASN A 47 8.99 -45.89 -31.63
N GLU A 48 9.97 -45.24 -31.00
CA GLU A 48 11.39 -45.63 -31.07
C GLU A 48 11.62 -47.02 -30.47
N PHE A 49 11.10 -47.26 -29.27
CA PHE A 49 11.15 -48.57 -28.60
C PHE A 49 10.44 -49.64 -29.44
N TYR A 50 9.32 -49.30 -30.07
CA TYR A 50 8.62 -50.18 -31.00
C TYR A 50 9.48 -50.55 -32.20
N ILE A 51 10.12 -49.58 -32.87
CA ILE A 51 10.96 -49.85 -34.04
C ILE A 51 12.09 -50.82 -33.67
N GLU A 52 12.69 -50.61 -32.50
CA GLU A 52 13.75 -51.47 -31.98
C GLU A 52 13.25 -52.88 -31.64
N LYS A 53 12.13 -53.00 -30.90
CA LYS A 53 11.52 -54.30 -30.56
C LYS A 53 10.95 -55.05 -31.75
N SER A 54 10.38 -54.34 -32.73
CA SER A 54 9.86 -54.91 -33.97
C SER A 54 11.00 -55.53 -34.77
N LYS A 55 12.14 -54.83 -34.88
CA LYS A 55 13.35 -55.35 -35.53
C LYS A 55 13.93 -56.56 -34.79
N GLU A 56 14.01 -56.52 -33.45
CA GLU A 56 14.42 -57.66 -32.63
C GLU A 56 13.48 -58.88 -32.80
N THR A 57 12.18 -58.63 -32.95
CA THR A 57 11.16 -59.67 -33.11
C THR A 57 11.16 -60.27 -34.51
N ASP A 58 11.32 -59.45 -35.55
CA ASP A 58 11.53 -59.88 -36.94
C ASP A 58 12.79 -60.75 -37.06
N ASP A 59 13.88 -60.37 -36.39
CA ASP A 59 15.13 -61.14 -36.35
C ASP A 59 14.97 -62.48 -35.59
N LYS A 60 14.19 -62.49 -34.48
CA LYS A 60 13.85 -63.73 -33.75
C LYS A 60 13.00 -64.68 -34.60
N ILE A 61 11.98 -64.18 -35.31
CA ILE A 61 11.18 -64.98 -36.24
C ILE A 61 12.07 -65.52 -37.37
N ALA A 62 12.93 -64.67 -37.94
CA ALA A 62 13.85 -65.08 -38.99
C ALA A 62 14.83 -66.17 -38.51
N ALA A 63 15.33 -66.07 -37.28
CA ALA A 63 16.20 -67.07 -36.67
C ALA A 63 15.45 -68.39 -36.39
N GLN A 64 14.24 -68.33 -35.83
CA GLN A 64 13.43 -69.53 -35.61
C GLN A 64 13.09 -70.22 -36.93
N ILE A 65 12.68 -69.46 -37.95
CA ILE A 65 12.38 -70.01 -39.27
C ILE A 65 13.62 -70.67 -39.88
N ARG A 66 14.79 -70.02 -39.84
CA ARG A 66 16.03 -70.59 -40.40
C ARG A 66 16.51 -71.84 -39.66
N ASN A 67 16.27 -71.94 -38.36
CA ASN A 67 16.72 -73.06 -37.53
C ASN A 67 15.80 -74.29 -37.58
N ARG A 68 14.62 -74.18 -38.21
CA ARG A 68 13.69 -75.30 -38.37
C ARG A 68 14.04 -76.12 -39.62
N LYS A 69 14.10 -77.43 -39.46
CA LYS A 69 14.28 -78.37 -40.59
C LYS A 69 13.08 -78.37 -41.55
N LYS A 70 11.87 -78.15 -41.02
CA LYS A 70 10.60 -78.11 -41.77
C LYS A 70 9.60 -77.22 -41.02
N ILE A 71 8.81 -76.44 -41.74
CA ILE A 71 7.73 -75.61 -41.19
C ILE A 71 6.45 -75.90 -41.96
N ILE A 72 5.38 -76.24 -41.24
CA ILE A 72 4.05 -76.44 -41.84
C ILE A 72 3.35 -75.09 -41.86
N PHE A 73 2.83 -74.71 -43.03
CA PHE A 73 2.05 -73.51 -43.19
C PHE A 73 0.83 -73.76 -44.06
N HIS A 74 -0.18 -72.93 -43.85
CA HIS A 74 -1.46 -72.96 -44.51
C HIS A 74 -1.64 -71.63 -45.24
N CYS A 75 -2.25 -71.68 -46.41
CA CYS A 75 -2.65 -70.48 -47.15
C CYS A 75 -3.93 -70.83 -47.88
N GLU A 76 -4.99 -70.08 -47.60
CA GLU A 76 -6.36 -70.41 -48.00
C GLU A 76 -6.73 -71.84 -47.54
N ASN A 77 -7.11 -72.72 -48.47
CA ASN A 77 -7.51 -74.10 -48.18
C ASN A 77 -6.39 -75.14 -48.39
N LEU A 78 -5.14 -74.70 -48.60
CA LEU A 78 -4.02 -75.58 -48.91
C LEU A 78 -3.01 -75.64 -47.76
N THR A 79 -2.42 -76.82 -47.56
CA THR A 79 -1.34 -77.06 -46.60
C THR A 79 -0.03 -77.31 -47.33
N ALA A 80 1.04 -76.67 -46.87
CA ALA A 80 2.35 -76.78 -47.47
C ALA A 80 3.47 -76.85 -46.42
N HIS A 81 4.57 -77.48 -46.80
CA HIS A 81 5.74 -77.68 -45.98
C HIS A 81 6.91 -76.87 -46.53
N TYR A 82 7.35 -75.86 -45.79
CA TYR A 82 8.52 -75.05 -46.12
C TYR A 82 9.80 -75.65 -45.53
N TYR A 83 10.86 -75.68 -46.36
CA TYR A 83 12.19 -76.16 -46.03
C TYR A 83 13.19 -75.00 -46.17
N PRO A 84 13.54 -74.32 -45.07
CA PRO A 84 14.39 -73.13 -45.06
C PRO A 84 15.79 -73.37 -45.65
N GLU A 85 16.44 -74.49 -45.30
CA GLU A 85 17.81 -74.81 -45.73
C GLU A 85 17.96 -74.84 -47.26
N ILE A 86 16.93 -75.29 -47.97
CA ILE A 86 16.93 -75.43 -49.43
C ILE A 86 16.09 -74.35 -50.13
N ASN A 87 15.44 -73.45 -49.38
CA ASN A 87 14.53 -72.43 -49.90
C ASN A 87 13.43 -73.01 -50.82
N ARG A 88 12.75 -74.07 -50.36
CA ARG A 88 11.68 -74.73 -51.12
C ARG A 88 10.45 -74.95 -50.26
N ALA A 89 9.26 -74.80 -50.85
CA ALA A 89 8.01 -75.24 -50.25
C ALA A 89 7.44 -76.42 -51.03
N VAL A 90 6.78 -77.33 -50.34
CA VAL A 90 6.08 -78.47 -50.94
C VAL A 90 4.60 -78.34 -50.59
N VAL A 91 3.74 -78.20 -51.59
CA VAL A 91 2.29 -78.15 -51.41
C VAL A 91 1.72 -79.55 -51.54
N GLU A 92 0.95 -79.97 -50.54
CA GLU A 92 0.21 -81.23 -50.57
C GLU A 92 -1.21 -80.95 -51.04
N TYR A 93 -1.62 -81.51 -52.17
CA TYR A 93 -2.96 -81.28 -52.71
C TYR A 93 -3.52 -82.54 -53.39
N LYS A 94 -4.85 -82.62 -53.47
CA LYS A 94 -5.60 -83.68 -54.17
C LYS A 94 -6.30 -83.06 -55.38
N GLY A 95 -5.77 -83.31 -56.59
CA GLY A 95 -6.35 -82.80 -57.84
C GLY A 95 -5.33 -82.62 -58.97
N SER A 96 -5.73 -81.92 -60.03
CA SER A 96 -4.86 -81.50 -61.15
C SER A 96 -3.93 -80.35 -60.74
N MET A 97 -2.67 -80.37 -61.21
CA MET A 97 -1.65 -79.38 -60.83
C MET A 97 -1.91 -78.01 -61.44
N ALA A 98 -1.86 -76.95 -60.63
CA ALA A 98 -1.82 -75.58 -61.12
C ALA A 98 -0.39 -75.18 -61.51
N GLU A 99 -0.23 -74.27 -62.48
CA GLU A 99 1.09 -73.73 -62.87
C GLU A 99 1.78 -72.94 -61.75
N LYS A 100 0.98 -72.39 -60.82
CA LYS A 100 1.46 -71.62 -59.66
C LYS A 100 0.65 -71.97 -58.41
N TYR A 101 1.31 -71.98 -57.26
CA TYR A 101 0.67 -72.00 -55.94
C TYR A 101 1.21 -70.85 -55.11
N PHE A 102 0.33 -70.17 -54.37
CA PHE A 102 0.67 -69.01 -53.53
C PHE A 102 1.32 -67.83 -54.29
N GLY A 103 1.16 -67.79 -55.61
CA GLY A 103 1.82 -66.83 -56.50
C GLY A 103 3.21 -67.23 -56.99
N TYR A 104 3.73 -68.39 -56.56
CA TYR A 104 5.04 -68.92 -56.97
C TYR A 104 4.89 -70.02 -58.03
N PRO A 105 5.74 -70.03 -59.08
CA PRO A 105 5.72 -71.07 -60.10
C PRO A 105 6.14 -72.42 -59.54
N CYS A 106 5.44 -73.45 -59.99
CA CYS A 106 5.85 -74.84 -59.79
C CYS A 106 7.15 -75.10 -60.55
N ILE A 107 8.11 -75.76 -59.90
CA ILE A 107 9.39 -76.11 -60.50
C ILE A 107 9.59 -77.63 -60.51
N ILE A 108 10.41 -78.11 -61.43
CA ILE A 108 10.95 -79.48 -61.37
C ILE A 108 12.09 -79.46 -60.32
N PRO A 109 11.94 -80.16 -59.18
CA PRO A 109 12.97 -80.18 -58.16
C PRO A 109 14.16 -81.03 -58.62
N GLU A 110 15.38 -80.55 -58.37
CA GLU A 110 16.59 -81.33 -58.62
C GLU A 110 16.64 -82.57 -57.71
N LEU A 111 17.34 -83.62 -58.16
CA LEU A 111 17.45 -84.89 -57.43
C LEU A 111 17.95 -84.71 -55.98
N ALA A 112 18.84 -83.75 -55.74
CA ALA A 112 19.34 -83.41 -54.42
C ALA A 112 18.26 -82.77 -53.52
N THR A 113 17.40 -81.92 -54.10
CA THR A 113 16.26 -81.28 -53.40
C THR A 113 15.23 -82.33 -52.98
N LEU A 114 14.90 -83.25 -53.89
CA LEU A 114 14.00 -84.38 -53.60
C LEU A 114 14.55 -85.29 -52.50
N ARG A 115 15.83 -85.67 -52.58
CA ARG A 115 16.50 -86.49 -51.55
C ARG A 115 16.47 -85.82 -50.17
N HIS A 116 16.68 -84.51 -50.12
CA HIS A 116 16.64 -83.73 -48.89
C HIS A 116 15.22 -83.72 -48.28
N ILE A 117 14.19 -83.43 -49.08
CA ILE A 117 12.78 -83.44 -48.65
C ILE A 117 12.38 -84.84 -48.13
N VAL A 118 12.76 -85.92 -48.83
CA VAL A 118 12.49 -87.31 -48.40
C VAL A 118 13.21 -87.66 -47.10
N ALA A 119 14.48 -87.26 -46.97
CA ALA A 119 15.27 -87.54 -45.77
C ALA A 119 14.69 -86.85 -44.52
N VAL A 120 14.21 -85.61 -44.67
CA VAL A 120 13.62 -84.83 -43.57
C VAL A 120 12.19 -85.29 -43.21
N SER A 121 11.41 -85.73 -44.19
CA SER A 121 9.99 -86.10 -44.00
C SER A 121 9.73 -87.58 -43.71
N ARG A 122 10.78 -88.42 -43.60
CA ARG A 122 10.70 -89.88 -43.38
C ARG A 122 9.79 -90.27 -42.21
N THR A 123 9.79 -89.50 -41.12
CA THR A 123 8.97 -89.74 -39.92
C THR A 123 7.48 -89.44 -40.10
N ALA A 124 7.12 -88.40 -40.88
CA ALA A 124 5.72 -88.00 -41.09
C ALA A 124 4.98 -88.91 -42.08
N LEU A 125 5.71 -89.50 -43.02
CA LEU A 125 5.18 -90.45 -44.00
C LEU A 125 5.14 -91.89 -43.47
N THR A 126 5.82 -92.19 -42.36
CA THR A 126 5.95 -93.55 -41.78
C THR A 126 4.60 -94.23 -41.49
N PRO A 127 3.57 -93.58 -40.91
CA PRO A 127 2.28 -94.22 -40.67
C PRO A 127 1.56 -94.63 -41.96
N TRP A 128 1.70 -93.84 -43.03
CA TRP A 128 1.08 -94.09 -44.34
C TRP A 128 1.85 -95.16 -45.13
N ILE A 129 3.18 -95.12 -45.05
CA ILE A 129 4.09 -96.16 -45.57
C ILE A 129 3.79 -97.51 -44.89
N ASN A 130 3.50 -97.51 -43.58
CA ASN A 130 3.21 -98.73 -42.81
C ASN A 130 1.79 -99.28 -43.02
N GLN A 131 0.81 -98.47 -43.45
CA GLN A 131 -0.56 -98.92 -43.76
C GLN A 131 -0.67 -99.60 -45.14
N GLN A 132 0.29 -99.39 -46.04
CA GLN A 132 0.35 -100.07 -47.34
C GLN A 132 1.05 -101.43 -47.18
N LYS A 133 0.28 -102.50 -46.93
CA LYS A 133 0.79 -103.87 -46.68
C LYS A 133 1.64 -104.51 -47.81
N ALA A 134 1.93 -103.83 -48.93
CA ALA A 134 2.56 -104.44 -50.11
C ALA A 134 3.93 -103.86 -50.55
N TYR A 135 4.48 -102.81 -49.94
CA TYR A 135 5.72 -102.19 -50.45
C TYR A 135 6.74 -101.91 -49.33
N ARG A 136 7.46 -102.96 -48.91
CA ARG A 136 8.42 -102.89 -47.80
C ARG A 136 9.84 -102.36 -48.16
N SER A 137 10.06 -101.74 -49.31
CA SER A 137 11.42 -101.24 -49.64
C SER A 137 11.54 -100.03 -50.59
N LYS A 138 10.48 -99.32 -50.97
CA LYS A 138 10.59 -98.18 -51.93
C LYS A 138 9.82 -96.94 -51.45
N HIS A 139 10.42 -95.75 -51.60
CA HIS A 139 9.79 -94.46 -51.30
C HIS A 139 9.32 -93.82 -52.62
N PHE A 140 8.08 -93.31 -52.68
CA PHE A 140 7.48 -92.72 -53.88
C PHE A 140 7.21 -91.23 -53.67
N ILE A 141 7.62 -90.36 -54.62
CA ILE A 141 7.17 -88.97 -54.73
C ILE A 141 6.69 -88.72 -56.17
N HIS A 142 5.47 -88.23 -56.32
CA HIS A 142 4.85 -87.92 -57.61
C HIS A 142 4.85 -86.40 -57.83
N CYS A 143 5.43 -85.92 -58.94
CA CYS A 143 5.41 -84.51 -59.34
C CYS A 143 4.96 -84.40 -60.81
N ILE A 144 3.93 -83.59 -61.08
CA ILE A 144 3.38 -83.42 -62.44
C ILE A 144 3.95 -82.12 -63.05
N TYR A 145 4.36 -82.12 -64.33
CA TYR A 145 4.76 -80.88 -65.02
C TYR A 145 4.40 -80.95 -66.52
N ASN A 146 3.81 -79.89 -67.08
CA ASN A 146 3.39 -79.81 -68.49
C ASN A 146 2.56 -81.01 -68.99
N ASN A 147 1.48 -81.37 -68.26
CA ASN A 147 0.59 -82.49 -68.61
C ASN A 147 1.32 -83.84 -68.86
N SER A 148 2.53 -84.00 -68.30
CA SER A 148 3.31 -85.21 -68.35
C SER A 148 3.56 -85.69 -66.92
N ASP A 149 3.24 -86.95 -66.64
CA ASP A 149 3.41 -87.58 -65.32
C ASP A 149 4.89 -87.93 -65.09
N TYR A 150 5.55 -87.26 -64.15
CA TYR A 150 6.90 -87.64 -63.70
C TYR A 150 6.79 -88.32 -62.32
N ALA A 151 7.06 -89.62 -62.28
CA ALA A 151 7.16 -90.38 -61.03
C ALA A 151 8.65 -90.56 -60.66
N PHE A 152 9.08 -90.00 -59.53
CA PHE A 152 10.42 -90.26 -59.01
C PHE A 152 10.37 -91.47 -58.07
N CYS A 153 10.91 -92.59 -58.54
CA CYS A 153 11.19 -93.78 -57.74
C CYS A 153 12.65 -93.77 -57.29
N PHE A 154 12.93 -94.06 -56.02
CA PHE A 154 14.29 -94.39 -55.59
C PHE A 154 14.36 -95.86 -55.19
N ASP A 155 14.76 -96.70 -56.15
CA ASP A 155 15.48 -97.97 -55.96
C ASP A 155 16.11 -98.41 -57.31
N ASN A 156 17.20 -99.20 -57.27
CA ASN A 156 18.23 -99.43 -58.28
C ASN A 156 17.84 -99.92 -59.70
N ASN A 157 16.57 -100.03 -60.12
CA ASN A 157 16.22 -100.61 -61.44
C ASN A 157 14.89 -100.06 -62.04
N ASP A 158 14.97 -98.89 -62.67
CA ASP A 158 13.94 -98.16 -63.44
C ASP A 158 12.77 -99.01 -64.04
N THR A 159 11.61 -99.04 -63.39
CA THR A 159 10.33 -99.54 -63.96
C THR A 159 9.09 -98.89 -63.29
N TYR A 160 8.02 -98.65 -64.07
CA TYR A 160 6.85 -97.81 -63.73
C TYR A 160 5.52 -98.59 -63.61
N ALA A 161 4.61 -98.18 -62.71
CA ALA A 161 3.19 -98.62 -62.66
C ALA A 161 2.27 -97.58 -61.98
N MET A 162 1.05 -97.39 -62.52
CA MET A 162 0.01 -96.44 -62.06
C MET A 162 -0.91 -97.01 -60.96
N SER A 163 -1.33 -96.15 -60.01
CA SER A 163 -2.40 -96.44 -59.02
C SER A 163 -3.28 -95.20 -58.79
N LYS A 164 -4.60 -95.40 -58.61
CA LYS A 164 -5.66 -94.36 -58.56
C LYS A 164 -5.78 -93.56 -57.25
N ASN A 165 -4.90 -93.77 -56.26
CA ASN A 165 -4.98 -93.10 -54.94
C ASN A 165 -3.70 -92.30 -54.58
N ALA A 166 -3.11 -91.58 -55.54
CA ALA A 166 -1.87 -90.83 -55.33
C ALA A 166 -2.11 -89.38 -54.84
N PHE A 167 -1.31 -88.93 -53.86
CA PHE A 167 -1.18 -87.52 -53.49
C PHE A 167 -0.22 -86.83 -54.49
N SER A 168 -0.61 -85.68 -55.03
CA SER A 168 0.26 -84.89 -55.91
C SER A 168 1.02 -83.85 -55.09
N MET A 169 2.33 -83.74 -55.31
CA MET A 169 3.18 -82.74 -54.65
C MET A 169 3.69 -81.71 -55.66
N ALA A 170 3.47 -80.43 -55.35
CA ALA A 170 4.05 -79.33 -56.10
C ALA A 170 5.23 -78.74 -55.31
N VAL A 171 6.40 -78.61 -55.94
CA VAL A 171 7.57 -77.94 -55.34
C VAL A 171 7.65 -76.50 -55.84
N LEU A 172 7.71 -75.57 -54.90
CA LEU A 172 7.78 -74.13 -55.16
C LEU A 172 9.14 -73.59 -54.75
N ARG A 173 9.67 -72.66 -55.54
CA ARG A 173 10.83 -71.86 -55.17
C ARG A 173 10.37 -70.63 -54.39
N ILE A 174 10.52 -70.67 -53.07
CA ILE A 174 10.24 -69.56 -52.17
C ILE A 174 11.51 -69.26 -51.39
N SER A 175 12.07 -68.06 -51.57
CA SER A 175 13.24 -67.65 -50.78
C SER A 175 12.87 -67.54 -49.30
N THR A 176 13.83 -67.78 -48.39
CA THR A 176 13.59 -67.62 -46.94
C THR A 176 13.13 -66.22 -46.61
N LYS A 177 13.67 -65.20 -47.31
CA LYS A 177 13.26 -63.81 -47.16
C LYS A 177 11.79 -63.62 -47.53
N ASP A 178 11.36 -64.13 -48.69
CA ASP A 178 9.97 -63.97 -49.14
C ASP A 178 9.01 -64.81 -48.27
N PHE A 179 9.42 -66.00 -47.84
CA PHE A 179 8.61 -66.82 -46.93
C PHE A 179 8.37 -66.10 -45.61
N ILE A 180 9.43 -65.57 -44.98
CA ILE A 180 9.34 -64.78 -43.75
C ILE A 180 8.42 -63.58 -43.95
N GLN A 181 8.57 -62.82 -45.04
CA GLN A 181 7.68 -61.68 -45.31
C GLN A 181 6.21 -62.08 -45.43
N ASN A 182 5.92 -63.22 -46.07
CA ASN A 182 4.54 -63.71 -46.23
C ASN A 182 3.95 -64.26 -44.91
N VAL A 183 4.78 -64.80 -44.01
CA VAL A 183 4.37 -65.16 -42.64
C VAL A 183 4.08 -63.89 -41.82
N LEU A 184 4.97 -62.89 -41.89
CA LEU A 184 4.81 -61.61 -41.20
C LEU A 184 3.61 -60.80 -41.72
N SER A 185 3.22 -60.95 -42.97
CA SER A 185 2.03 -60.32 -43.55
C SER A 185 0.75 -61.13 -43.36
N LYS A 186 0.81 -62.29 -42.68
CA LYS A 186 -0.29 -63.27 -42.52
C LYS A 186 -0.86 -63.82 -43.82
N LYS A 187 -0.10 -63.75 -44.91
CA LYS A 187 -0.43 -64.49 -46.13
C LYS A 187 -0.25 -66.00 -45.93
N PHE A 188 0.73 -66.39 -45.10
CA PHE A 188 0.97 -67.78 -44.68
C PHE A 188 0.68 -67.92 -43.18
N ASP A 189 -0.23 -68.83 -42.84
CA ASP A 189 -0.56 -69.20 -41.46
C ASP A 189 0.27 -70.42 -41.05
N VAL A 190 1.22 -70.22 -40.13
CA VAL A 190 2.19 -71.27 -39.75
C VAL A 190 1.63 -72.05 -38.57
N GLY A 191 1.61 -73.38 -38.63
CA GLY A 191 1.07 -74.23 -37.55
C GLY A 191 1.99 -74.42 -36.34
N ASP A 192 3.16 -73.79 -36.31
CA ASP A 192 4.11 -73.83 -35.18
C ASP A 192 3.67 -72.80 -34.13
N GLU A 193 3.17 -73.27 -32.98
CA GLU A 193 2.67 -72.42 -31.87
C GLU A 193 3.68 -71.35 -31.45
N SER A 194 4.98 -71.66 -31.45
CA SER A 194 6.02 -70.70 -31.08
C SER A 194 6.15 -69.55 -32.07
N ILE A 195 5.88 -69.79 -33.37
CA ILE A 195 5.84 -68.76 -34.40
C ILE A 195 4.50 -68.02 -34.36
N GLN A 196 3.39 -68.73 -34.10
CA GLN A 196 2.05 -68.12 -33.97
C GLN A 196 1.97 -67.13 -32.82
N ASP A 197 2.53 -67.46 -31.66
CA ASP A 197 2.55 -66.57 -30.50
C ASP A 197 3.33 -65.28 -30.80
N ILE A 198 4.49 -65.38 -31.47
CA ILE A 198 5.26 -64.18 -31.85
C ILE A 198 4.53 -63.35 -32.91
N VAL A 199 3.88 -63.99 -33.89
CA VAL A 199 3.04 -63.31 -34.89
C VAL A 199 1.80 -62.66 -34.26
N LYS A 200 1.25 -63.22 -33.18
CA LYS A 200 0.16 -62.63 -32.39
C LYS A 200 0.62 -61.38 -31.63
N THR A 201 1.79 -61.44 -31.00
CA THR A 201 2.42 -60.28 -30.35
C THR A 201 2.71 -59.16 -31.35
N MET A 202 3.21 -59.48 -32.55
CA MET A 202 3.41 -58.53 -33.66
C MET A 202 2.10 -57.87 -34.16
N LYS A 203 0.95 -58.54 -34.00
CA LYS A 203 -0.37 -57.99 -34.38
C LYS A 203 -0.85 -56.91 -33.40
N GLY A 204 -0.54 -57.07 -32.10
CA GLY A 204 -0.77 -56.01 -31.09
C GLY A 204 0.10 -54.80 -31.38
N PHE A 205 1.36 -55.06 -31.73
CA PHE A 205 2.35 -54.06 -32.13
C PHE A 205 1.97 -53.28 -33.40
N ARG A 206 1.57 -53.92 -34.51
CA ARG A 206 1.18 -53.19 -35.73
C ARG A 206 -0.07 -52.32 -35.59
N ARG A 207 -1.01 -52.71 -34.71
CA ARG A 207 -2.20 -51.91 -34.42
C ARG A 207 -1.85 -50.54 -33.81
N PHE A 208 -0.71 -50.43 -33.11
CA PHE A 208 -0.16 -49.17 -32.63
C PHE A 208 0.36 -48.28 -33.78
N CYS A 209 1.01 -48.86 -34.79
CA CYS A 209 1.53 -48.11 -35.95
C CYS A 209 0.43 -47.53 -36.85
N ASP A 210 -0.65 -48.27 -37.12
CA ASP A 210 -1.73 -47.79 -37.97
C ASP A 210 -2.47 -46.59 -37.33
N CYS A 211 -2.50 -46.52 -36.00
CA CYS A 211 -2.99 -45.37 -35.24
C CYS A 211 -1.97 -44.21 -35.13
N SER A 212 -0.70 -44.46 -35.50
CA SER A 212 0.38 -43.47 -35.37
C SER A 212 0.43 -42.45 -36.53
N GLY A 213 -0.07 -42.83 -37.71
CA GLY A 213 0.07 -42.09 -38.97
C GLY A 213 -1.05 -41.11 -39.34
N ASN A 214 -2.18 -41.11 -38.63
CA ASN A 214 -3.19 -40.06 -38.76
C ASN A 214 -3.04 -39.07 -37.61
N GLU A 215 -2.97 -37.76 -37.90
CA GLU A 215 -2.92 -36.65 -36.94
C GLU A 215 -4.23 -36.44 -36.17
N GLY A 216 -4.92 -37.50 -35.78
CA GLY A 216 -6.13 -37.41 -34.96
C GLY A 216 -6.63 -38.76 -34.47
N SER A 217 -7.06 -38.78 -33.20
CA SER A 217 -7.83 -39.82 -32.49
C SER A 217 -7.08 -40.98 -31.78
N MET A 218 -6.30 -40.66 -30.75
CA MET A 218 -6.25 -41.53 -29.56
C MET A 218 -6.32 -40.67 -28.29
N SER A 219 -7.18 -41.03 -27.33
CA SER A 219 -7.22 -40.39 -26.01
C SER A 219 -6.03 -40.82 -25.15
N GLU A 220 -5.72 -40.06 -24.10
CA GLU A 220 -4.65 -40.38 -23.15
C GLU A 220 -4.87 -41.76 -22.49
N GLU A 221 -6.14 -42.07 -22.20
CA GLU A 221 -6.58 -43.36 -21.64
C GLU A 221 -6.37 -44.52 -22.62
N GLU A 222 -6.56 -44.29 -23.93
CA GLU A 222 -6.31 -45.29 -24.97
C GLU A 222 -4.81 -45.58 -25.12
N LEU A 223 -3.96 -44.56 -24.99
CA LEU A 223 -2.49 -44.72 -25.05
C LEU A 223 -1.96 -45.54 -23.87
N GLU A 224 -2.50 -45.30 -22.67
CA GLU A 224 -2.15 -46.05 -21.45
C GLU A 224 -2.61 -47.51 -21.51
N ALA A 225 -3.85 -47.74 -21.94
CA ALA A 225 -4.39 -49.09 -22.11
C ALA A 225 -3.59 -49.90 -23.14
N LEU A 226 -3.17 -49.27 -24.25
CA LEU A 226 -2.37 -49.95 -25.27
C LEU A 226 -0.97 -50.30 -24.76
N ALA A 227 -0.33 -49.38 -24.01
CA ALA A 227 1.01 -49.58 -23.48
C ALA A 227 1.07 -50.71 -22.44
N GLN A 228 0.04 -50.84 -21.59
CA GLN A 228 -0.12 -51.99 -20.69
C GLN A 228 -0.34 -53.31 -21.47
N SER A 229 -1.18 -53.30 -22.50
CA SER A 229 -1.46 -54.51 -23.30
C SER A 229 -0.23 -55.07 -24.03
N CYS A 230 0.75 -54.20 -24.36
CA CYS A 230 1.99 -54.56 -25.05
C CYS A 230 3.17 -54.85 -24.09
N HIS A 231 2.95 -54.87 -22.78
CA HIS A 231 3.98 -55.11 -21.74
C HIS A 231 5.19 -54.17 -21.87
N LEU A 232 4.94 -52.92 -22.26
CA LEU A 232 5.98 -51.90 -22.40
C LEU A 232 6.41 -51.41 -21.00
N PRO A 233 7.69 -51.05 -20.78
CA PRO A 233 8.16 -50.50 -19.50
C PRO A 233 7.73 -49.04 -19.38
N VAL A 234 6.41 -48.81 -19.24
CA VAL A 234 5.79 -47.48 -19.27
C VAL A 234 6.38 -46.56 -18.19
N GLN A 235 6.72 -47.11 -17.02
CA GLN A 235 7.32 -46.33 -15.94
C GLN A 235 8.74 -45.85 -16.25
N ASP A 236 9.56 -46.67 -16.93
CA ASP A 236 10.92 -46.27 -17.32
C ASP A 236 10.91 -45.27 -18.49
N LEU A 237 10.03 -45.50 -19.47
CA LEU A 237 9.84 -44.56 -20.60
C LEU A 237 9.25 -43.24 -20.12
N ARG A 238 8.37 -43.26 -19.10
CA ARG A 238 7.88 -42.07 -18.41
C ARG A 238 9.03 -41.34 -17.73
N ARG A 239 9.88 -42.04 -16.97
CA ARG A 239 11.05 -41.42 -16.33
C ARG A 239 11.99 -40.79 -17.36
N GLN A 240 12.24 -41.46 -18.49
CA GLN A 240 13.06 -40.94 -19.57
C GLN A 240 12.43 -39.73 -20.26
N ALA A 241 11.11 -39.75 -20.52
CA ALA A 241 10.39 -38.61 -21.09
C ALA A 241 10.36 -37.42 -20.11
N GLU A 242 10.20 -37.67 -18.81
CA GLU A 242 10.27 -36.66 -17.74
C GLU A 242 11.71 -36.11 -17.58
N GLU A 243 12.74 -36.95 -17.65
CA GLU A 243 14.16 -36.54 -17.63
C GLU A 243 14.52 -35.73 -18.87
N GLU A 244 14.04 -36.10 -20.06
CA GLU A 244 14.31 -35.40 -21.31
C GLU A 244 13.47 -34.13 -21.44
N LEU A 245 12.26 -34.06 -20.86
CA LEU A 245 11.53 -32.80 -20.65
C LEU A 245 12.28 -31.90 -19.67
N ARG A 246 12.80 -32.45 -18.57
CA ARG A 246 13.63 -31.69 -17.61
C ARG A 246 14.90 -31.15 -18.28
N GLN A 247 15.58 -31.95 -19.11
CA GLN A 247 16.78 -31.55 -19.85
C GLN A 247 16.48 -30.54 -20.97
N ASN A 248 15.40 -30.72 -21.73
CA ASN A 248 14.99 -29.78 -22.77
C ASN A 248 14.42 -28.47 -22.21
N ASN A 249 13.76 -28.50 -21.04
CA ASN A 249 13.28 -27.31 -20.35
C ASN A 249 14.43 -26.53 -19.67
N THR A 250 15.55 -27.18 -19.30
CA THR A 250 16.76 -26.44 -18.87
C THR A 250 17.44 -25.64 -19.98
N SER A 251 17.15 -25.93 -21.25
CA SER A 251 17.69 -25.21 -22.42
C SER A 251 16.68 -24.33 -23.17
N GLY A 252 15.41 -24.30 -22.74
CA GLY A 252 14.31 -23.67 -23.49
C GLY A 252 13.52 -22.55 -22.79
N ASN A 253 13.74 -22.31 -21.49
CA ASN A 253 13.10 -21.21 -20.75
C ASN A 253 14.04 -20.01 -20.60
N ALA A 254 14.57 -19.51 -21.72
CA ALA A 254 15.21 -18.19 -21.72
C ALA A 254 14.12 -17.14 -21.95
N VAL A 255 14.01 -16.17 -21.04
CA VAL A 255 13.12 -15.01 -21.25
C VAL A 255 13.56 -14.32 -22.55
N SER A 256 12.62 -13.95 -23.43
CA SER A 256 12.98 -13.15 -24.60
C SER A 256 13.62 -11.83 -24.13
N GLU A 257 14.58 -11.29 -24.88
CA GLU A 257 15.23 -10.02 -24.51
C GLU A 257 14.20 -8.91 -24.25
N GLU A 258 13.12 -8.88 -25.03
CA GLU A 258 11.99 -7.95 -24.83
C GLU A 258 11.26 -8.16 -23.50
N THR A 259 10.97 -9.41 -23.12
CA THR A 259 10.29 -9.69 -21.84
C THR A 259 11.24 -9.43 -20.67
N PHE A 260 12.55 -9.64 -20.85
CA PHE A 260 13.57 -9.34 -19.87
C PHE A 260 13.71 -7.84 -19.65
N GLU A 261 13.80 -7.03 -20.72
CA GLU A 261 13.83 -5.57 -20.62
C GLU A 261 12.54 -5.00 -20.01
N ASN A 262 11.37 -5.58 -20.32
CA ASN A 262 10.11 -5.21 -19.68
C ASN A 262 10.11 -5.51 -18.17
N TYR A 263 10.71 -6.64 -17.76
CA TYR A 263 10.87 -6.98 -16.35
C TYR A 263 11.85 -6.04 -15.63
N ILE A 264 12.99 -5.73 -16.26
CA ILE A 264 13.93 -4.70 -15.79
C ILE A 264 13.23 -3.36 -15.59
N HIS A 265 12.48 -2.90 -16.59
CA HIS A 265 11.75 -1.64 -16.50
C HIS A 265 10.76 -1.66 -15.32
N LYS A 266 10.03 -2.77 -15.11
CA LYS A 266 9.11 -2.91 -13.97
C LYS A 266 9.83 -2.83 -12.62
N LEU A 267 11.00 -3.44 -12.47
CA LEU A 267 11.80 -3.38 -11.24
C LEU A 267 12.29 -1.95 -10.96
N LEU A 268 12.91 -1.32 -11.96
CA LEU A 268 13.45 0.04 -11.82
C LEU A 268 12.35 1.11 -11.62
N THR A 269 11.12 0.83 -12.06
CA THR A 269 9.96 1.73 -11.90
C THR A 269 8.98 1.30 -10.80
N ALA A 270 9.33 0.31 -9.98
CA ALA A 270 8.43 -0.21 -8.95
C ALA A 270 7.97 0.89 -7.97
N ASP A 271 8.89 1.70 -7.46
CA ASP A 271 8.56 2.79 -6.54
C ASP A 271 7.99 4.04 -7.23
N ARG A 272 8.22 4.18 -8.55
CA ARG A 272 7.48 5.14 -9.36
C ARG A 272 6.00 4.75 -9.43
N LYS A 273 5.71 3.47 -9.63
CA LYS A 273 4.35 2.95 -9.62
C LYS A 273 3.72 3.10 -8.23
N ARG A 274 4.42 2.71 -7.16
CA ARG A 274 3.89 2.76 -5.78
C ARG A 274 3.68 4.17 -5.27
N ALA A 275 4.67 5.04 -5.38
CA ALA A 275 4.72 6.34 -4.69
C ALA A 275 5.15 7.53 -5.57
N ASP A 276 5.16 7.36 -6.90
CA ASP A 276 5.63 8.38 -7.87
C ASP A 276 7.10 8.77 -7.73
N LEU A 277 7.92 7.95 -7.04
CA LEU A 277 9.36 8.18 -6.90
C LEU A 277 10.10 8.10 -8.25
N GLU A 278 11.21 8.81 -8.37
CA GLU A 278 12.07 8.72 -9.55
C GLU A 278 12.53 7.28 -9.82
N PRO A 279 12.46 6.79 -11.08
CA PRO A 279 12.99 5.48 -11.44
C PRO A 279 14.43 5.29 -10.99
N TYR A 280 14.76 4.08 -10.58
CA TYR A 280 16.13 3.72 -10.25
C TYR A 280 16.97 3.60 -11.52
N ASP A 281 18.25 3.93 -11.42
CA ASP A 281 19.19 3.76 -12.52
C ASP A 281 19.47 2.29 -12.77
N ARG A 282 19.73 1.93 -14.03
CA ARG A 282 20.08 0.54 -14.41
C ARG A 282 21.31 0.01 -13.66
N GLN A 283 22.17 0.89 -13.15
CA GLN A 283 23.31 0.53 -12.29
C GLN A 283 22.89 -0.25 -11.03
N TYR A 284 21.66 -0.08 -10.52
CA TYR A 284 21.14 -0.89 -9.41
C TYR A 284 20.98 -2.38 -9.77
N LEU A 285 20.96 -2.74 -11.05
CA LEU A 285 20.89 -4.13 -11.50
C LEU A 285 22.24 -4.70 -11.92
N ASP A 286 23.17 -3.83 -12.33
CA ASP A 286 24.45 -4.22 -12.94
C ASP A 286 25.64 -4.08 -11.97
N ASP A 287 25.61 -3.14 -11.02
CA ASP A 287 26.70 -2.88 -10.06
C ASP A 287 26.56 -3.78 -8.83
N ILE A 288 27.65 -4.49 -8.53
CA ILE A 288 27.80 -5.42 -7.40
C ILE A 288 27.62 -4.76 -6.03
N ASN A 289 27.76 -3.43 -5.93
CA ASN A 289 27.61 -2.67 -4.69
C ASN A 289 26.25 -1.95 -4.58
N ALA A 290 25.44 -1.95 -5.63
CA ALA A 290 24.10 -1.36 -5.62
C ALA A 290 23.07 -2.46 -5.34
N GLY A 291 22.54 -3.15 -6.35
CA GLY A 291 21.52 -4.20 -6.19
C GLY A 291 20.13 -3.65 -5.81
N LEU A 292 19.06 -4.42 -6.04
CA LEU A 292 17.68 -4.07 -5.62
C LEU A 292 17.14 -4.97 -4.50
N TRP A 293 16.32 -4.41 -3.62
CA TRP A 293 15.64 -5.16 -2.53
C TRP A 293 14.61 -6.15 -3.06
N GLU A 294 13.87 -5.79 -4.10
CA GLU A 294 12.81 -6.61 -4.70
C GLU A 294 13.35 -7.97 -5.20
N LEU A 295 14.63 -8.03 -5.60
CA LEU A 295 15.29 -9.27 -6.02
C LEU A 295 15.75 -10.14 -4.84
N TRP A 296 15.80 -9.59 -3.62
CA TRP A 296 16.17 -10.33 -2.42
C TRP A 296 14.98 -11.07 -1.80
N GLU A 297 13.77 -10.55 -1.96
CA GLU A 297 12.53 -11.09 -1.39
C GLU A 297 12.12 -12.43 -1.99
N ASP A 298 12.51 -12.70 -3.25
CA ASP A 298 12.27 -13.96 -3.97
C ASP A 298 13.10 -15.16 -3.44
N MET A 299 13.77 -15.02 -2.29
CA MET A 299 14.73 -16.00 -1.76
C MET A 299 14.15 -17.00 -0.73
N ALA A 300 12.85 -16.96 -0.37
CA ALA A 300 12.21 -18.02 0.45
C ALA A 300 10.67 -18.01 0.30
N PRO A 301 10.00 -19.19 0.11
CA PRO A 301 10.21 -20.38 0.94
C PRO A 301 10.60 -21.67 0.20
N GLU A 302 11.36 -22.53 0.89
CA GLU A 302 11.73 -23.90 0.53
C GLU A 302 10.51 -24.82 0.27
N THR A 303 9.29 -24.37 0.55
CA THR A 303 8.03 -25.10 0.32
C THR A 303 7.42 -24.86 -1.06
N ALA A 304 7.93 -23.91 -1.86
CA ALA A 304 7.45 -23.63 -3.22
C ALA A 304 8.11 -24.51 -4.31
N HIS A 305 9.03 -25.41 -3.91
CA HIS A 305 9.83 -26.21 -4.83
C HIS A 305 9.04 -27.25 -5.64
N ASP A 306 7.77 -27.52 -5.31
CA ASP A 306 6.96 -28.52 -6.00
C ASP A 306 6.09 -27.97 -7.16
N THR A 307 5.96 -26.64 -7.31
CA THR A 307 5.14 -26.02 -8.38
C THR A 307 5.78 -24.85 -9.13
N ALA A 308 6.98 -24.38 -8.75
CA ALA A 308 7.62 -23.22 -9.36
C ALA A 308 8.51 -23.61 -10.55
N GLU A 309 8.33 -22.95 -11.70
CA GLU A 309 9.24 -23.08 -12.84
C GLU A 309 10.44 -22.14 -12.70
N THR A 310 11.65 -22.68 -12.86
CA THR A 310 12.88 -21.87 -12.91
C THR A 310 13.09 -21.37 -14.33
N ILE A 311 13.21 -20.05 -14.49
CA ILE A 311 13.47 -19.41 -15.78
C ILE A 311 14.93 -18.94 -15.79
N THR A 312 15.60 -19.07 -16.94
CA THR A 312 16.95 -18.52 -17.11
C THR A 312 16.85 -17.11 -17.66
N LEU A 313 17.40 -16.14 -16.94
CA LEU A 313 17.51 -14.77 -17.41
C LEU A 313 18.65 -14.64 -18.44
N PRO A 314 18.51 -13.77 -19.47
CA PRO A 314 19.57 -13.46 -20.42
C PRO A 314 20.84 -12.92 -19.74
N HIS A 315 20.66 -12.03 -18.77
CA HIS A 315 21.75 -11.41 -18.01
C HIS A 315 21.50 -11.55 -16.50
N PRO A 316 22.56 -11.70 -15.69
CA PRO A 316 22.42 -11.72 -14.24
C PRO A 316 22.02 -10.34 -13.71
N MET A 317 21.23 -10.31 -12.64
CA MET A 317 20.89 -9.07 -11.92
C MET A 317 21.36 -9.17 -10.47
N ILE A 318 21.76 -8.04 -9.90
CA ILE A 318 22.26 -7.96 -8.54
C ILE A 318 21.10 -7.74 -7.56
N ALA A 319 20.94 -8.65 -6.60
CA ALA A 319 20.05 -8.48 -5.45
C ALA A 319 20.78 -7.83 -4.28
N ARG A 320 20.09 -6.97 -3.54
CA ARG A 320 20.61 -6.31 -2.34
C ARG A 320 19.85 -6.78 -1.11
N ASN A 321 20.57 -7.29 -0.11
CA ASN A 321 19.99 -7.63 1.19
C ASN A 321 19.48 -6.36 1.88
N PRO A 322 18.16 -6.20 2.11
CA PRO A 322 17.66 -4.97 2.72
C PRO A 322 18.14 -4.77 4.16
N ALA A 323 18.50 -5.85 4.87
CA ALA A 323 19.05 -5.74 6.22
C ALA A 323 20.42 -5.04 6.24
N ALA A 324 21.13 -5.00 5.12
CA ALA A 324 22.40 -4.27 5.00
C ALA A 324 22.22 -2.76 4.86
N ASP A 325 21.00 -2.28 4.58
CA ASP A 325 20.68 -0.85 4.44
C ASP A 325 19.96 -0.27 5.67
N ILE A 326 19.88 -1.03 6.75
CA ILE A 326 19.35 -0.53 8.01
C ILE A 326 20.34 0.47 8.60
N HIS A 327 19.87 1.69 8.85
CA HIS A 327 20.57 2.68 9.65
C HIS A 327 20.40 2.34 11.12
N GLU A 328 21.36 1.61 11.69
CA GLU A 328 21.32 1.17 13.10
C GLU A 328 21.22 2.35 14.08
N ASP A 329 21.86 3.49 13.77
CA ASP A 329 21.80 4.74 14.54
C ASP A 329 20.87 5.79 13.90
N GLY A 330 20.02 5.36 12.97
CA GLY A 330 19.11 6.22 12.22
C GLY A 330 17.83 6.50 13.00
N LEU A 331 17.53 7.78 13.22
CA LEU A 331 16.32 8.24 13.90
C LEU A 331 15.53 9.18 12.99
N ILE A 332 14.21 8.96 12.91
CA ILE A 332 13.28 9.81 12.17
C ILE A 332 12.35 10.53 13.14
N GLY A 333 12.30 11.86 13.05
CA GLY A 333 11.31 12.69 13.73
C GLY A 333 10.16 13.03 12.80
N ILE A 334 8.91 12.76 13.22
CA ILE A 334 7.71 13.06 12.42
C ILE A 334 6.85 14.06 13.19
N ASP A 335 6.69 15.24 12.63
CA ASP A 335 5.66 16.19 13.04
C ASP A 335 4.41 15.98 12.17
N PHE A 336 3.41 15.29 12.73
CA PHE A 336 2.13 15.07 12.07
C PHE A 336 1.23 16.29 12.29
N GLY A 337 1.38 17.31 11.44
CA GLY A 337 0.62 18.57 11.53
C GLY A 337 -0.77 18.50 10.88
N THR A 338 -1.61 19.50 11.16
CA THR A 338 -2.99 19.56 10.63
C THR A 338 -3.03 19.79 9.12
N LYS A 339 -2.09 20.59 8.60
CA LYS A 339 -2.02 20.92 7.17
C LYS A 339 -0.89 20.20 6.45
N SER A 340 0.27 20.14 7.10
CA SER A 340 1.46 19.53 6.56
C SER A 340 2.12 18.65 7.61
N THR A 341 2.73 17.58 7.14
CA THR A 341 3.60 16.69 7.90
C THR A 341 5.04 17.03 7.57
N ILE A 342 5.90 17.09 8.57
CA ILE A 342 7.32 17.43 8.41
C ILE A 342 8.13 16.27 8.97
N VAL A 343 9.19 15.88 8.24
CA VAL A 343 10.04 14.75 8.62
C VAL A 343 11.47 15.25 8.79
N SER A 344 12.05 14.98 9.96
CA SER A 344 13.46 15.17 10.25
C SER A 344 14.16 13.82 10.37
N MET A 345 15.48 13.82 10.14
CA MET A 345 16.32 12.64 10.16
C MET A 345 17.65 12.96 10.83
N GLN A 346 18.11 12.00 11.63
CA GLN A 346 19.47 11.92 12.16
C GLN A 346 20.08 10.58 11.71
N ASN A 347 21.24 10.60 11.04
CA ASN A 347 21.88 9.43 10.43
C ASN A 347 23.26 9.13 11.05
N GLY A 348 23.31 9.01 12.38
CA GLY A 348 24.56 8.75 13.13
C GLY A 348 25.51 9.94 13.28
N GLN A 349 25.22 11.07 12.65
CA GLN A 349 25.88 12.37 12.91
C GLN A 349 25.05 13.19 13.92
N GLU A 350 25.67 14.13 14.64
CA GLU A 350 24.94 15.01 15.57
C GLU A 350 23.94 15.92 14.86
N ASN A 351 24.19 16.27 13.60
CA ASN A 351 23.35 17.18 12.84
C ASN A 351 22.01 16.53 12.46
N THR A 352 20.93 17.28 12.69
CA THR A 352 19.58 16.92 12.22
C THR A 352 19.33 17.56 10.86
N SER A 353 18.66 16.87 9.96
CA SER A 353 18.30 17.37 8.63
C SER A 353 16.82 17.08 8.31
N LEU A 354 16.20 17.89 7.46
CA LEU A 354 14.84 17.63 6.98
C LEU A 354 14.86 16.67 5.77
N LEU A 355 13.82 15.84 5.68
CA LEU A 355 13.63 14.91 4.56
C LEU A 355 12.50 15.41 3.65
N ARG A 356 12.76 15.45 2.34
CA ARG A 356 11.72 15.70 1.33
C ARG A 356 10.84 14.46 1.18
N VAL A 357 9.60 14.55 1.63
CA VAL A 357 8.62 13.47 1.55
C VAL A 357 7.37 13.92 0.80
N GLY A 358 6.69 13.00 0.11
CA GLY A 358 5.49 13.33 -0.66
C GLY A 358 5.75 13.92 -2.05
N ILE A 359 7.01 13.95 -2.50
CA ILE A 359 7.44 14.44 -3.81
C ILE A 359 8.25 13.35 -4.53
N GLY A 360 7.83 13.06 -5.76
CA GLY A 360 8.46 12.04 -6.60
C GLY A 360 9.78 12.45 -7.23
N GLN A 361 9.95 13.74 -7.54
CA GLN A 361 11.04 14.30 -8.35
C GLN A 361 12.15 14.90 -7.47
N LEU A 362 13.00 14.04 -6.91
CA LEU A 362 14.11 14.44 -6.04
C LEU A 362 15.26 15.13 -6.78
N SER A 363 15.35 14.99 -8.11
CA SER A 363 16.37 15.63 -8.96
C SER A 363 16.19 17.14 -9.12
N LYS A 364 15.02 17.69 -8.79
CA LYS A 364 14.77 19.13 -8.81
C LYS A 364 15.43 19.83 -7.61
N GLU A 365 15.77 21.10 -7.81
CA GLU A 365 16.28 21.97 -6.75
C GLU A 365 15.31 21.97 -5.56
N ALA A 366 15.86 21.88 -4.36
CA ALA A 366 15.07 21.86 -3.14
C ALA A 366 14.54 23.28 -2.86
N GLU A 367 13.25 23.37 -2.52
CA GLU A 367 12.59 24.61 -2.15
C GLU A 367 11.95 24.38 -0.76
N ASP A 368 11.74 25.42 0.02
CA ASP A 368 11.20 25.31 1.39
C ASP A 368 9.87 24.53 1.43
N TYR A 369 9.01 24.75 0.43
CA TYR A 369 7.71 24.08 0.35
C TYR A 369 7.83 22.56 0.13
N HIS A 370 8.97 22.07 -0.38
CA HIS A 370 9.21 20.64 -0.59
C HIS A 370 9.36 19.85 0.73
N TYR A 371 9.62 20.54 1.84
CA TYR A 371 9.75 19.94 3.18
C TYR A 371 8.44 20.00 3.99
N GLU A 372 7.43 20.70 3.46
CA GLU A 372 6.10 20.81 4.06
C GLU A 372 5.10 19.91 3.34
N ASN A 373 5.04 18.64 3.73
CA ASN A 373 4.25 17.65 3.00
C ASN A 373 2.75 17.75 3.30
N PRO A 374 1.85 18.10 2.35
CA PRO A 374 0.42 18.22 2.61
C PRO A 374 -0.20 16.95 3.23
N THR A 375 -1.00 17.12 4.29
CA THR A 375 -1.65 16.01 5.00
C THR A 375 -3.00 15.69 4.37
N ILE A 376 -2.96 15.19 3.13
CA ILE A 376 -4.13 14.91 2.29
C ILE A 376 -3.99 13.55 1.59
N ILE A 377 -5.12 12.88 1.39
CA ILE A 377 -5.28 11.68 0.58
C ILE A 377 -6.34 11.95 -0.50
N GLU A 378 -6.16 11.38 -1.69
CA GLU A 378 -7.18 11.27 -2.73
C GLU A 378 -7.49 9.79 -3.00
N LEU A 379 -8.75 9.40 -2.79
CA LEU A 379 -9.27 8.05 -3.04
C LEU A 379 -9.78 7.95 -4.48
N ARG A 380 -9.13 7.16 -5.32
CA ARG A 380 -9.50 7.04 -6.74
C ARG A 380 -10.19 5.71 -7.02
N HIS A 381 -9.50 4.61 -6.73
CA HIS A 381 -9.97 3.23 -6.92
C HIS A 381 -9.71 2.43 -5.64
N ILE A 382 -10.56 2.62 -4.62
CA ILE A 382 -10.24 2.14 -3.26
C ILE A 382 -10.14 0.62 -3.16
N ASP A 383 -10.96 -0.11 -3.91
CA ASP A 383 -10.98 -1.58 -3.86
C ASP A 383 -9.71 -2.16 -4.47
N THR A 384 -9.28 -1.65 -5.62
CA THR A 384 -8.02 -2.02 -6.26
C THR A 384 -6.83 -1.74 -5.34
N PHE A 385 -6.81 -0.56 -4.71
CA PHE A 385 -5.77 -0.20 -3.74
C PHE A 385 -5.73 -1.20 -2.57
N ARG A 386 -6.89 -1.47 -1.95
CA ARG A 386 -6.97 -2.36 -0.77
C ARG A 386 -6.57 -3.79 -1.12
N GLU A 387 -6.99 -4.28 -2.28
CA GLU A 387 -6.62 -5.61 -2.74
C GLU A 387 -5.10 -5.71 -2.93
N ALA A 388 -4.46 -4.72 -3.56
CA ALA A 388 -3.00 -4.67 -3.70
C ALA A 388 -2.30 -4.54 -2.33
N TYR A 389 -2.77 -3.64 -1.47
CA TYR A 389 -2.22 -3.39 -0.13
C TYR A 389 -2.21 -4.64 0.77
N CYS A 390 -3.23 -5.48 0.66
CA CYS A 390 -3.39 -6.69 1.46
C CYS A 390 -2.58 -7.90 0.95
N ARG A 391 -2.07 -7.87 -0.30
CA ARG A 391 -1.34 -9.02 -0.90
C ARG A 391 -0.01 -9.33 -0.21
N ARG A 392 0.66 -8.34 0.39
CA ARG A 392 2.00 -8.49 0.99
C ARG A 392 2.06 -7.86 2.38
N GLN A 393 2.98 -8.32 3.23
CA GLN A 393 3.16 -7.76 4.57
C GLN A 393 4.02 -6.49 4.54
N GLY A 394 4.99 -6.44 3.64
CA GLY A 394 5.88 -5.33 3.37
C GLY A 394 5.90 -4.99 1.88
N ARG A 395 6.03 -3.69 1.56
CA ARG A 395 6.12 -3.12 0.21
C ARG A 395 5.16 -3.75 -0.81
N PRO A 396 3.83 -3.73 -0.56
CA PRO A 396 2.85 -4.22 -1.52
C PRO A 396 2.94 -3.48 -2.86
N ASP A 397 2.52 -4.14 -3.95
CA ASP A 397 2.57 -3.59 -5.31
C ASP A 397 1.39 -2.64 -5.61
N THR A 398 1.17 -1.69 -4.70
CA THR A 398 0.16 -0.62 -4.81
C THR A 398 0.45 0.28 -6.01
N ASP A 399 -0.58 0.94 -6.54
CA ASP A 399 -0.44 1.95 -7.59
C ASP A 399 -0.87 3.33 -7.07
N ILE A 400 -0.02 4.33 -7.30
CA ILE A 400 -0.29 5.72 -6.91
C ILE A 400 -1.55 6.28 -7.62
N ASN A 401 -1.97 5.67 -8.75
CA ASN A 401 -3.19 6.08 -9.45
C ASN A 401 -4.47 5.52 -8.82
N ASP A 402 -4.38 4.49 -7.96
CA ASP A 402 -5.52 3.97 -7.20
C ASP A 402 -5.78 4.83 -5.95
N MET A 403 -4.72 5.31 -5.32
CA MET A 403 -4.77 6.27 -4.23
C MET A 403 -3.48 7.07 -4.19
N CYS A 404 -3.58 8.40 -4.11
CA CYS A 404 -2.43 9.26 -3.96
C CYS A 404 -2.53 10.12 -2.70
N VAL A 405 -1.40 10.66 -2.29
CA VAL A 405 -1.30 11.48 -1.07
C VAL A 405 -0.56 12.78 -1.36
N SER A 406 -0.47 13.64 -0.36
CA SER A 406 0.59 14.66 -0.32
C SER A 406 0.47 15.71 -1.44
N HIS A 407 1.59 16.19 -1.99
CA HIS A 407 1.61 17.22 -3.03
C HIS A 407 0.79 16.83 -4.27
N LYS A 408 0.79 15.55 -4.66
CA LYS A 408 0.03 15.06 -5.81
C LYS A 408 -1.48 15.22 -5.59
N ALA A 409 -2.00 14.72 -4.46
CA ALA A 409 -3.40 14.89 -4.09
C ALA A 409 -3.79 16.37 -3.92
N ASN A 410 -2.91 17.19 -3.33
CA ASN A 410 -3.15 18.62 -3.15
C ASN A 410 -3.24 19.37 -4.48
N ASN A 411 -2.39 19.04 -5.46
CA ASN A 411 -2.44 19.63 -6.79
C ASN A 411 -3.73 19.24 -7.52
N HIS A 412 -4.12 17.96 -7.47
CA HIS A 412 -5.40 17.52 -8.04
C HIS A 412 -6.61 18.21 -7.39
N LEU A 413 -6.57 18.45 -6.07
CA LEU A 413 -7.63 19.19 -5.36
C LEU A 413 -7.75 20.63 -5.88
N LYS A 414 -6.60 21.31 -6.11
CA LYS A 414 -6.58 22.68 -6.68
C LYS A 414 -7.14 22.72 -8.10
N ASP A 415 -6.86 21.70 -8.90
CA ASP A 415 -7.34 21.58 -10.28
C ASP A 415 -8.78 21.03 -10.38
N CYS A 416 -9.39 20.60 -9.26
CA CYS A 416 -10.68 19.94 -9.24
C CYS A 416 -11.85 20.88 -9.59
N THR A 417 -12.28 20.83 -10.85
CA THR A 417 -13.39 21.64 -11.36
C THR A 417 -14.76 20.96 -11.28
N ALA A 418 -14.83 19.62 -11.25
CA ALA A 418 -16.08 18.86 -11.17
C ALA A 418 -16.64 18.77 -9.73
N ASN A 419 -17.97 18.80 -9.55
CA ASN A 419 -18.62 18.64 -8.24
C ASN A 419 -18.44 17.21 -7.70
N ASP A 420 -18.58 16.26 -8.60
CA ASP A 420 -18.57 14.83 -8.38
C ASP A 420 -17.28 14.21 -7.84
N SER A 421 -16.16 14.95 -7.86
CA SER A 421 -14.84 14.49 -7.43
C SER A 421 -14.35 15.16 -6.15
N PHE A 422 -15.06 16.14 -5.59
CA PHE A 422 -14.60 16.82 -4.38
C PHE A 422 -14.54 15.88 -3.15
N TYR A 423 -15.45 14.91 -3.07
CA TYR A 423 -15.51 13.92 -1.99
C TYR A 423 -14.46 12.80 -2.08
N SER A 424 -13.62 12.77 -3.13
CA SER A 424 -12.49 11.83 -3.17
C SER A 424 -11.33 12.29 -2.31
N PHE A 425 -11.30 13.57 -1.92
CA PHE A 425 -10.21 14.15 -1.16
C PHE A 425 -10.52 14.13 0.34
N PHE A 426 -9.55 13.66 1.12
CA PHE A 426 -9.59 13.71 2.57
C PHE A 426 -8.37 14.48 3.10
N TYR A 427 -8.58 15.73 3.48
CA TYR A 427 -7.53 16.67 3.91
C TYR A 427 -7.59 17.05 5.41
N ASP A 428 -8.59 16.54 6.15
CA ASP A 428 -8.78 16.80 7.59
C ASP A 428 -8.40 15.58 8.45
N ILE A 429 -7.38 14.82 8.05
CA ILE A 429 -7.01 13.53 8.68
C ILE A 429 -6.72 13.70 10.18
N LYS A 430 -5.87 14.67 10.54
CA LYS A 430 -5.54 14.94 11.95
C LYS A 430 -6.78 15.37 12.75
N GLN A 431 -7.62 16.23 12.18
CA GLN A 431 -8.85 16.69 12.84
C GLN A 431 -9.82 15.55 13.09
N TRP A 432 -9.99 14.65 12.10
CA TRP A 432 -10.77 13.43 12.25
C TRP A 432 -10.24 12.53 13.37
N CYS A 433 -8.92 12.42 13.52
CA CYS A 433 -8.33 11.66 14.64
C CYS A 433 -8.77 12.22 16.00
N GLY A 434 -8.88 13.55 16.12
CA GLY A 434 -9.34 14.23 17.32
C GLY A 434 -10.86 14.27 17.51
N ASP A 435 -11.66 13.96 16.48
CA ASP A 435 -13.12 14.03 16.52
C ASP A 435 -13.75 12.65 16.78
N LYS A 436 -14.56 12.57 17.83
CA LYS A 436 -15.15 11.32 18.32
C LYS A 436 -16.55 11.02 17.81
N GLU A 437 -17.18 11.94 17.12
CA GLU A 437 -18.60 11.82 16.74
C GLU A 437 -18.79 12.02 15.24
N VAL A 438 -17.83 12.69 14.57
CA VAL A 438 -17.90 12.92 13.15
C VAL A 438 -17.61 11.62 12.40
N CYS A 439 -18.65 11.14 11.72
CA CYS A 439 -18.49 10.24 10.59
C CYS A 439 -18.17 11.06 9.35
N ILE A 440 -17.15 10.66 8.60
CA ILE A 440 -16.80 11.30 7.33
C ILE A 440 -17.31 10.43 6.19
N LYS A 441 -18.04 11.05 5.26
CA LYS A 441 -18.47 10.40 4.02
C LYS A 441 -17.55 10.84 2.89
N LEU A 442 -16.92 9.89 2.24
CA LEU A 442 -16.09 10.07 1.06
C LEU A 442 -16.70 9.30 -0.12
N LEU A 443 -16.37 9.73 -1.33
CA LEU A 443 -16.70 9.03 -2.56
C LEU A 443 -15.43 8.89 -3.37
N ASP A 444 -15.05 7.66 -3.73
CA ASP A 444 -13.96 7.49 -4.68
C ASP A 444 -14.39 7.87 -6.11
N GLN A 445 -13.48 7.78 -7.07
CA GLN A 445 -13.78 8.15 -8.46
C GLN A 445 -14.71 7.15 -9.16
N ASP A 446 -14.80 5.92 -8.64
CA ASP A 446 -15.75 4.88 -9.07
C ASP A 446 -17.13 5.03 -8.42
N LYS A 447 -17.38 6.14 -7.69
CA LYS A 447 -18.64 6.47 -6.99
C LYS A 447 -18.97 5.55 -5.84
N LYS A 448 -17.97 4.87 -5.27
CA LYS A 448 -18.14 4.07 -4.07
C LYS A 448 -18.19 4.95 -2.84
N GLU A 449 -19.30 4.85 -2.10
CA GLU A 449 -19.44 5.51 -0.79
C GLU A 449 -18.56 4.82 0.25
N ILE A 450 -17.74 5.63 0.92
CA ILE A 450 -16.87 5.22 2.02
C ILE A 450 -17.29 5.99 3.25
N LEU A 451 -17.73 5.26 4.28
CA LEU A 451 -18.10 5.84 5.57
C LEU A 451 -16.96 5.60 6.56
N LEU A 452 -16.22 6.66 6.88
CA LEU A 452 -15.26 6.66 7.97
C LEU A 452 -16.02 6.91 9.27
N LYS A 453 -16.06 5.91 10.16
CA LYS A 453 -16.54 6.05 11.54
C LYS A 453 -15.64 7.03 12.33
N PRO A 454 -16.05 7.47 13.52
CA PRO A 454 -15.16 8.19 14.42
C PRO A 454 -13.84 7.45 14.61
N PHE A 455 -12.73 8.18 14.73
CA PHE A 455 -11.40 7.58 14.65
C PHE A 455 -11.20 6.45 15.65
N ILE A 456 -11.70 6.53 16.88
CA ILE A 456 -11.54 5.44 17.85
C ILE A 456 -12.34 4.18 17.46
N GLU A 457 -13.50 4.36 16.85
CA GLU A 457 -14.44 3.31 16.40
C GLU A 457 -14.14 2.80 14.99
N SER A 458 -13.18 3.41 14.28
CA SER A 458 -12.82 3.01 12.93
C SER A 458 -12.25 1.60 12.90
N ASP A 459 -12.70 0.82 11.92
CA ASP A 459 -12.28 -0.55 11.71
C ASP A 459 -10.79 -0.56 11.28
N ASP A 460 -10.03 -1.55 11.74
CA ASP A 460 -8.60 -1.70 11.40
C ASP A 460 -8.38 -1.87 9.87
N ASP A 461 -9.41 -2.26 9.11
CA ASP A 461 -9.34 -2.52 7.67
C ASP A 461 -9.59 -1.26 6.80
N LEU A 462 -9.96 -0.14 7.44
CA LEU A 462 -10.30 1.14 6.80
C LEU A 462 -9.73 2.29 7.64
N ASP A 463 -8.39 2.37 7.66
CA ASP A 463 -7.65 3.40 8.36
C ASP A 463 -6.84 4.28 7.38
N PRO A 464 -7.38 5.43 6.95
CA PRO A 464 -6.67 6.36 6.08
C PRO A 464 -5.36 6.88 6.68
N LEU A 465 -5.25 6.95 8.02
CA LEU A 465 -4.02 7.40 8.67
C LEU A 465 -2.90 6.37 8.50
N GLU A 466 -3.22 5.08 8.62
CA GLU A 466 -2.29 3.98 8.33
C GLU A 466 -1.81 4.05 6.88
N TRP A 467 -2.72 4.29 5.92
CA TRP A 467 -2.34 4.38 4.52
C TRP A 467 -1.48 5.62 4.23
N TYR A 468 -1.79 6.76 4.84
CA TYR A 468 -0.94 7.94 4.75
C TYR A 468 0.46 7.67 5.29
N ALA A 469 0.56 7.01 6.45
CA ALA A 469 1.83 6.63 7.05
C ALA A 469 2.60 5.59 6.20
N TYR A 470 1.91 4.71 5.48
CA TYR A 470 2.53 3.81 4.51
C TYR A 470 3.22 4.57 3.37
N TYR A 471 2.53 5.52 2.75
CA TYR A 471 3.14 6.36 1.72
C TYR A 471 4.31 7.19 2.28
N LEU A 472 4.14 7.78 3.47
CA LEU A 472 5.22 8.48 4.16
C LEU A 472 6.44 7.57 4.35
N GLY A 473 6.20 6.32 4.78
CA GLY A 473 7.21 5.30 4.93
C GLY A 473 7.91 4.93 3.63
N LEU A 474 7.21 4.91 2.47
CA LEU A 474 7.87 4.68 1.17
C LEU A 474 8.78 5.85 0.76
N TYR A 475 8.40 7.09 1.09
CA TYR A 475 9.26 8.25 0.86
C TYR A 475 10.48 8.25 1.78
N ILE A 476 10.33 7.78 3.02
CA ILE A 476 11.42 7.66 3.99
C ILE A 476 12.35 6.50 3.62
N ASN A 477 11.79 5.29 3.44
CA ASN A 477 12.48 4.03 3.27
C ASN A 477 12.48 3.58 1.80
N ASN A 478 13.57 3.83 1.09
CA ASN A 478 13.75 3.46 -0.31
C ASN A 478 15.22 3.21 -0.63
N MET A 479 15.54 2.70 -1.82
CA MET A 479 16.91 2.31 -2.19
C MET A 479 17.95 3.45 -2.07
N ARG A 480 17.52 4.72 -2.16
CA ARG A 480 18.41 5.90 -2.06
C ARG A 480 18.65 6.31 -0.61
N ASN A 481 17.63 6.16 0.25
CA ASN A 481 17.68 6.60 1.64
C ASN A 481 18.10 5.48 2.61
N GLY A 482 17.93 4.21 2.23
CA GLY A 482 18.07 3.07 3.14
C GLY A 482 16.81 2.82 3.97
N ILE A 483 16.97 2.13 5.11
CA ILE A 483 15.88 1.72 6.00
C ILE A 483 16.10 2.29 7.39
N PHE A 484 15.06 2.92 7.93
CA PHE A 484 15.01 3.40 9.30
C PHE A 484 14.13 2.48 10.16
N MET A 485 14.54 2.27 11.42
CA MET A 485 13.84 1.40 12.35
C MET A 485 13.33 2.14 13.59
N ASP A 486 13.83 3.35 13.85
CA ASP A 486 13.47 4.14 15.03
C ASP A 486 12.77 5.45 14.63
N TYR A 487 11.55 5.64 15.12
CA TYR A 487 10.70 6.78 14.80
C TYR A 487 10.19 7.44 16.08
N VAL A 488 10.27 8.77 16.13
CA VAL A 488 9.71 9.60 17.20
C VAL A 488 8.69 10.58 16.64
N MET A 489 7.51 10.63 17.25
CA MET A 489 6.40 11.45 16.80
C MET A 489 6.01 12.52 17.82
N SER A 490 5.68 13.71 17.35
CA SER A 490 5.00 14.70 18.19
C SER A 490 3.59 14.21 18.54
N PHE A 491 3.08 14.63 19.71
CA PHE A 491 1.70 14.35 20.08
C PHE A 491 0.93 15.63 20.47
N PRO A 492 -0.36 15.72 20.09
CA PRO A 492 -1.22 16.82 20.51
C PRO A 492 -1.56 16.69 22.00
N VAL A 493 -1.34 17.76 22.77
CA VAL A 493 -1.55 17.77 24.24
C VAL A 493 -3.02 17.59 24.59
N THR A 494 -3.91 18.19 23.79
CA THR A 494 -5.36 18.25 24.03
C THR A 494 -6.08 16.93 23.75
N TYR A 495 -5.47 16.01 22.99
CA TYR A 495 -6.12 14.76 22.61
C TYR A 495 -6.13 13.80 23.78
N GLU A 496 -7.12 12.91 23.79
CA GLU A 496 -7.19 11.89 24.83
C GLU A 496 -6.13 10.81 24.65
N LYS A 497 -5.80 10.13 25.75
CA LYS A 497 -4.78 9.06 25.77
C LYS A 497 -5.02 7.99 24.70
N GLU A 498 -6.25 7.49 24.57
CA GLU A 498 -6.56 6.43 23.61
C GLU A 498 -6.48 6.88 22.16
N VAL A 499 -6.78 8.16 21.89
CA VAL A 499 -6.58 8.76 20.55
C VAL A 499 -5.09 8.84 20.22
N LYS A 500 -4.24 9.32 21.14
CA LYS A 500 -2.78 9.38 20.94
C LYS A 500 -2.20 8.00 20.65
N LYS A 501 -2.59 6.98 21.43
CA LYS A 501 -2.17 5.59 21.21
C LYS A 501 -2.59 5.07 19.85
N LYS A 502 -3.84 5.33 19.42
CA LYS A 502 -4.32 4.87 18.12
C LYS A 502 -3.56 5.54 16.98
N ILE A 503 -3.27 6.86 17.06
CA ILE A 503 -2.41 7.56 16.09
C ILE A 503 -1.05 6.85 15.96
N ILE A 504 -0.36 6.61 17.08
CA ILE A 504 0.94 5.92 17.07
C ILE A 504 0.82 4.52 16.43
N ARG A 505 -0.22 3.76 16.78
CA ARG A 505 -0.46 2.42 16.22
C ARG A 505 -0.72 2.45 14.71
N SER A 506 -1.49 3.42 14.21
CA SER A 506 -1.73 3.59 12.77
C SER A 506 -0.44 3.92 12.02
N PHE A 507 0.38 4.82 12.57
CA PHE A 507 1.71 5.12 12.02
C PHE A 507 2.65 3.91 12.06
N GLU A 508 2.68 3.17 13.17
CA GLU A 508 3.47 1.95 13.32
C GLU A 508 3.11 0.92 12.23
N LYS A 509 1.82 0.66 12.00
CA LYS A 509 1.35 -0.25 10.94
C LYS A 509 1.76 0.25 9.56
N GLY A 510 1.52 1.52 9.24
CA GLY A 510 1.83 2.11 7.94
C GLY A 510 3.32 2.12 7.63
N LEU A 511 4.14 2.64 8.55
CA LEU A 511 5.59 2.69 8.43
C LEU A 511 6.18 1.29 8.32
N LYS A 512 5.73 0.33 9.13
CA LYS A 512 6.14 -1.08 9.03
C LYS A 512 5.80 -1.68 7.67
N LYS A 513 4.62 -1.38 7.12
CA LYS A 513 4.18 -1.85 5.80
C LYS A 513 5.06 -1.32 4.66
N SER A 514 5.73 -0.19 4.85
CA SER A 514 6.65 0.37 3.86
C SER A 514 8.00 -0.36 3.76
N LEU A 515 8.31 -1.22 4.75
CA LEU A 515 9.56 -1.98 4.80
C LEU A 515 9.48 -3.26 3.95
N PRO A 516 10.62 -3.76 3.41
CA PRO A 516 10.67 -5.03 2.69
C PRO A 516 10.15 -6.22 3.52
N ASP A 517 9.49 -7.18 2.86
CA ASP A 517 8.89 -8.36 3.49
C ASP A 517 9.93 -9.16 4.31
N THR A 518 11.18 -9.20 3.84
CA THR A 518 12.28 -9.91 4.52
C THR A 518 12.64 -9.28 5.86
N ILE A 519 12.49 -7.97 6.01
CA ILE A 519 12.71 -7.25 7.28
C ILE A 519 11.51 -7.45 8.18
N VAL A 520 10.28 -7.30 7.64
CA VAL A 520 9.03 -7.44 8.39
C VAL A 520 8.87 -8.84 9.02
N ARG A 521 9.39 -9.88 8.36
CA ARG A 521 9.34 -11.27 8.85
C ARG A 521 10.49 -11.66 9.78
N ASP A 522 11.55 -10.85 9.86
CA ASP A 522 12.67 -11.12 10.76
C ASP A 522 12.34 -10.65 12.17
N GLU A 523 12.06 -11.60 13.07
CA GLU A 523 11.68 -11.30 14.46
C GLU A 523 12.76 -10.55 15.24
N GLU A 524 14.05 -10.78 14.98
CA GLU A 524 15.13 -10.10 15.71
C GLU A 524 15.31 -8.66 15.24
N LEU A 525 15.21 -8.40 13.93
CA LEU A 525 15.22 -7.04 13.40
C LEU A 525 13.98 -6.28 13.84
N MET A 526 12.80 -6.93 13.82
CA MET A 526 11.55 -6.28 14.23
C MET A 526 11.48 -5.98 15.73
N LYS A 527 12.32 -6.57 16.59
CA LYS A 527 12.48 -6.10 17.99
C LYS A 527 13.10 -4.70 18.10
N LYS A 528 13.86 -4.28 17.08
CA LYS A 528 14.45 -2.94 17.01
C LYS A 528 13.48 -1.90 16.44
N PHE A 529 12.55 -2.32 15.59
CA PHE A 529 11.55 -1.44 15.01
C PHE A 529 10.64 -0.85 16.09
N ARG A 530 10.53 0.48 16.14
CA ARG A 530 9.62 1.14 17.08
C ARG A 530 9.16 2.49 16.55
N VAL A 531 7.91 2.82 16.87
CA VAL A 531 7.34 4.16 16.73
C VAL A 531 6.93 4.63 18.11
N GLN A 532 7.57 5.70 18.57
CA GLN A 532 7.41 6.20 19.93
C GLN A 532 6.81 7.60 19.91
N ALA A 533 5.99 7.91 20.91
CA ALA A 533 5.60 9.28 21.17
C ALA A 533 6.80 10.01 21.80
N GLY A 534 7.23 11.10 21.18
CA GLY A 534 8.27 11.99 21.67
C GLY A 534 7.71 13.01 22.65
N VAL A 535 8.17 14.25 22.52
CA VAL A 535 7.62 15.39 23.27
C VAL A 535 6.38 15.96 22.57
N SER A 536 5.60 16.78 23.26
CA SER A 536 4.45 17.45 22.64
C SER A 536 4.89 18.47 21.58
N GLU A 537 4.01 18.79 20.63
CA GLU A 537 4.30 19.80 19.58
C GLU A 537 4.81 21.14 20.15
N PRO A 538 4.16 21.72 21.18
CA PRO A 538 4.65 22.99 21.73
C PRO A 538 5.98 22.86 22.47
N ALA A 539 6.25 21.71 23.11
CA ALA A 539 7.52 21.45 23.79
C ALA A 539 8.67 21.27 22.81
N ALA A 540 8.44 20.54 21.72
CA ALA A 540 9.39 20.42 20.62
C ALA A 540 9.73 21.79 20.05
N TYR A 541 8.73 22.61 19.74
CA TYR A 541 9.00 23.96 19.26
C TYR A 541 9.73 24.82 20.28
N ALA A 542 9.38 24.73 21.57
CA ALA A 542 10.05 25.46 22.63
C ALA A 542 11.55 25.15 22.66
N ILE A 543 11.93 23.86 22.59
CA ILE A 543 13.34 23.44 22.50
C ILE A 543 14.04 24.13 21.32
N THR A 544 13.44 24.06 20.14
CA THR A 544 14.05 24.62 18.92
C THR A 544 14.16 26.14 18.97
N ALA A 545 13.13 26.84 19.44
CA ALA A 545 13.14 28.29 19.56
C ALA A 545 14.19 28.75 20.58
N LEU A 546 14.22 28.11 21.73
CA LEU A 546 15.13 28.44 22.81
C LEU A 546 16.61 28.24 22.41
N LYS A 547 16.95 27.11 21.78
CA LYS A 547 18.28 26.90 21.19
C LYS A 547 18.56 27.85 20.03
N GLY A 548 17.59 28.03 19.13
CA GLY A 548 17.70 28.85 17.94
C GLY A 548 18.02 30.32 18.25
N TYR A 549 17.59 30.82 19.41
CA TYR A 549 17.88 32.17 19.90
C TYR A 549 18.99 32.23 20.97
N GLY A 550 19.68 31.12 21.24
CA GLY A 550 20.85 31.09 22.13
C GLY A 550 20.50 31.35 23.60
N PHE A 551 19.40 30.77 24.08
CA PHE A 551 18.94 30.93 25.46
C PHE A 551 19.38 29.80 26.40
N GLU A 552 20.36 28.97 26.00
CA GLU A 552 20.92 27.91 26.82
C GLU A 552 21.28 28.46 28.21
N PRO A 553 20.63 27.98 29.28
CA PRO A 553 20.82 28.55 30.60
C PRO A 553 22.22 28.19 31.12
N GLU A 554 22.93 29.15 31.71
CA GLU A 554 24.13 28.86 32.50
C GLU A 554 23.78 28.16 33.82
N GLU A 555 24.78 27.55 34.47
CA GLU A 555 24.62 26.88 35.77
C GLU A 555 23.87 27.77 36.78
N LYS A 556 22.79 27.24 37.38
CA LYS A 556 21.91 27.93 38.35
C LYS A 556 21.10 29.12 37.81
N LYS A 557 21.14 29.40 36.51
CA LYS A 557 20.20 30.32 35.87
C LYS A 557 19.03 29.57 35.25
N SER A 558 17.97 30.31 34.97
CA SER A 558 16.77 29.76 34.34
C SER A 558 16.11 30.80 33.46
N VAL A 559 15.52 30.36 32.35
CA VAL A 559 14.83 31.19 31.37
C VAL A 559 13.34 30.88 31.41
N LEU A 560 12.52 31.89 31.68
CA LEU A 560 11.07 31.78 31.53
C LEU A 560 10.73 31.99 30.07
N TYR A 561 9.94 31.07 29.52
CA TYR A 561 9.52 31.15 28.14
C TYR A 561 8.01 30.95 28.00
N ALA A 562 7.48 31.52 26.92
CA ALA A 562 6.11 31.31 26.50
C ALA A 562 6.09 31.14 24.97
N ILE A 563 5.33 30.16 24.48
CA ILE A 563 5.13 29.92 23.04
C ILE A 563 3.72 30.36 22.67
N PHE A 564 3.60 31.14 21.60
CA PHE A 564 2.34 31.42 20.92
C PHE A 564 2.40 30.76 19.54
N ASP A 565 1.93 29.52 19.43
CA ASP A 565 1.93 28.79 18.17
C ASP A 565 0.68 29.09 17.37
N PHE A 566 0.80 30.02 16.42
CA PHE A 566 -0.29 30.44 15.55
C PHE A 566 -0.33 29.57 14.29
N GLY A 567 -0.98 28.42 14.42
CA GLY A 567 -1.11 27.43 13.37
C GLY A 567 -2.19 27.73 12.33
N GLY A 568 -2.41 26.76 11.44
CA GLY A 568 -3.44 26.83 10.41
C GLY A 568 -4.86 26.65 10.95
N GLY A 569 -5.05 25.74 11.91
CA GLY A 569 -6.38 25.37 12.43
C GLY A 569 -6.60 25.71 13.91
N THR A 570 -5.55 25.88 14.69
CA THR A 570 -5.60 26.20 16.13
C THR A 570 -4.46 27.14 16.47
N THR A 571 -4.57 27.78 17.64
CA THR A 571 -3.45 28.46 18.28
C THR A 571 -3.19 27.79 19.61
N ASP A 572 -1.98 27.31 19.82
CA ASP A 572 -1.59 26.56 21.01
C ASP A 572 -0.58 27.38 21.83
N PHE A 573 -0.76 27.37 23.16
CA PHE A 573 0.06 28.11 24.10
C PHE A 573 0.83 27.13 24.98
N ASP A 574 2.12 27.40 25.16
CA ASP A 574 2.96 26.65 26.09
C ASP A 574 3.74 27.61 26.99
N PHE A 575 3.84 27.27 28.27
CA PHE A 575 4.51 28.09 29.27
C PHE A 575 5.42 27.21 30.11
N GLY A 576 6.67 27.65 30.30
CA GLY A 576 7.61 26.86 31.07
C GLY A 576 8.86 27.59 31.52
N LEU A 577 9.76 26.79 32.11
CA LEU A 577 11.08 27.16 32.57
C LEU A 577 12.12 26.28 31.89
N TRP A 578 13.12 26.90 31.27
CA TRP A 578 14.33 26.20 30.86
C TRP A 578 15.42 26.42 31.90
N ARG A 579 16.02 25.34 32.40
CA ARG A 579 17.08 25.38 33.42
C ARG A 579 18.15 24.32 33.18
N TRP A 580 19.27 24.48 33.86
CA TRP A 580 20.32 23.46 33.95
C TRP A 580 19.80 22.16 34.58
N GLY A 581 20.27 21.00 34.09
CA GLY A 581 19.97 19.68 34.64
C GLY A 581 20.64 19.44 36.00
N ASP A 582 19.90 18.87 36.95
CA ASP A 582 20.43 18.59 38.28
C ASP A 582 21.16 17.24 38.31
N GLU A 583 22.48 17.25 38.15
CA GLU A 583 23.33 16.03 38.12
C GLU A 583 23.18 15.14 39.37
N SER A 584 22.72 15.71 40.50
CA SER A 584 22.47 14.95 41.72
C SER A 584 21.23 14.06 41.63
N LYS A 585 20.27 14.40 40.76
CA LYS A 585 19.05 13.63 40.55
C LYS A 585 19.27 12.56 39.49
N ARG A 586 18.95 11.32 39.85
CA ARG A 586 19.11 10.15 38.96
C ARG A 586 18.41 10.32 37.61
N ASP A 587 17.26 11.00 37.59
CA ASP A 587 16.45 11.16 36.40
C ASP A 587 16.88 12.37 35.53
N GLU A 588 17.74 13.26 36.02
CA GLU A 588 18.26 14.42 35.29
C GLU A 588 19.76 14.31 34.96
N ARG A 589 20.47 13.34 35.56
CA ARG A 589 21.94 13.20 35.47
C ARG A 589 22.49 13.15 34.06
N ASP A 590 21.77 12.50 33.14
CA ASP A 590 22.23 12.26 31.77
C ASP A 590 21.79 13.38 30.80
N TYR A 591 21.23 14.49 31.33
CA TYR A 591 20.71 15.60 30.53
C TYR A 591 21.42 16.91 30.90
N ASP A 592 21.83 17.66 29.87
CA ASP A 592 22.43 18.98 30.05
C ASP A 592 21.39 19.98 30.59
N TYR A 593 20.16 19.88 30.08
CA TYR A 593 19.10 20.82 30.40
C TYR A 593 17.76 20.17 30.67
N VAL A 594 16.93 20.89 31.41
CA VAL A 594 15.55 20.51 31.73
C VAL A 594 14.60 21.64 31.36
N ILE A 595 13.57 21.29 30.59
CA ILE A 595 12.40 22.13 30.35
C ILE A 595 11.28 21.66 31.26
N GLU A 596 10.76 22.55 32.11
CA GLU A 596 9.60 22.30 32.97
C GLU A 596 8.38 23.05 32.44
N HIS A 597 7.33 22.32 32.06
CA HIS A 597 6.06 22.89 31.60
C HIS A 597 5.13 23.13 32.78
N PHE A 598 4.55 24.33 32.85
CA PHE A 598 3.67 24.74 33.95
C PHE A 598 2.22 25.01 33.51
N GLY A 599 1.96 24.94 32.22
CA GLY A 599 0.64 25.13 31.69
C GLY A 599 0.65 25.07 30.17
N SER A 600 -0.37 24.42 29.63
CA SER A 600 -0.72 24.46 28.22
C SER A 600 -2.14 25.00 28.09
N ASN A 601 -2.37 25.88 27.12
CA ASN A 601 -3.71 26.34 26.80
C ASN A 601 -3.80 26.62 25.29
N GLY A 602 -4.88 27.21 24.82
CA GLY A 602 -4.98 27.58 23.41
C GLY A 602 -6.32 28.19 23.03
N ASP A 603 -6.45 28.47 21.74
CA ASP A 603 -7.67 28.95 21.10
C ASP A 603 -7.92 28.14 19.84
N ARG A 604 -8.89 27.21 19.91
CA ARG A 604 -9.22 26.28 18.81
C ARG A 604 -9.85 26.94 17.59
N TYR A 605 -10.29 28.19 17.73
CA TYR A 605 -10.94 28.96 16.68
C TYR A 605 -10.06 30.09 16.16
N LEU A 606 -8.85 30.21 16.68
CA LEU A 606 -7.84 31.12 16.17
C LEU A 606 -6.83 30.30 15.37
N GLY A 607 -6.84 30.49 14.06
CA GLY A 607 -5.92 29.84 13.13
C GLY A 607 -6.13 30.44 11.75
N GLY A 608 -5.13 30.35 10.86
CA GLY A 608 -5.24 30.95 9.52
C GLY A 608 -6.50 30.54 8.75
N GLU A 609 -6.90 29.26 8.77
CA GLU A 609 -8.13 28.80 8.09
C GLU A 609 -9.40 29.25 8.81
N ASN A 610 -9.39 29.30 10.15
CA ASN A 610 -10.55 29.80 10.90
C ASN A 610 -10.77 31.29 10.65
N LEU A 611 -9.69 32.06 10.51
CA LEU A 611 -9.76 33.47 10.12
C LEU A 611 -10.29 33.64 8.70
N LEU A 612 -9.83 32.84 7.74
CA LEU A 612 -10.38 32.82 6.38
C LEU A 612 -11.86 32.43 6.37
N ALA A 613 -12.25 31.41 7.14
CA ALA A 613 -13.63 30.96 7.26
C ALA A 613 -14.52 32.04 7.92
N LEU A 614 -14.00 32.77 8.92
CA LEU A 614 -14.67 33.92 9.53
C LEU A 614 -14.91 35.04 8.51
N LEU A 615 -13.88 35.44 7.75
CA LEU A 615 -14.02 36.44 6.69
C LEU A 615 -15.00 35.99 5.61
N ALA A 616 -14.88 34.75 5.14
CA ALA A 616 -15.79 34.17 4.16
C ALA A 616 -17.24 34.21 4.64
N TYR A 617 -17.48 33.89 5.93
CA TYR A 617 -18.81 33.93 6.53
C TYR A 617 -19.36 35.37 6.65
N GLU A 618 -18.56 36.34 7.08
CA GLU A 618 -19.01 37.74 7.17
C GLU A 618 -19.28 38.36 5.79
N ILE A 619 -18.47 38.03 4.78
CA ILE A 619 -18.70 38.42 3.39
C ILE A 619 -19.99 37.79 2.86
N PHE A 620 -20.14 36.47 3.02
CA PHE A 620 -21.37 35.76 2.64
C PHE A 620 -22.61 36.40 3.29
N LYS A 621 -22.57 36.61 4.61
CA LYS A 621 -23.66 37.16 5.40
C LYS A 621 -24.07 38.56 4.93
N ALA A 622 -23.11 39.43 4.60
CA ALA A 622 -23.41 40.74 4.03
C ALA A 622 -24.02 40.65 2.62
N ASN A 623 -23.67 39.61 1.87
CA ASN A 623 -24.08 39.42 0.48
C ASN A 623 -25.37 38.63 0.27
N VAL A 624 -25.97 38.07 1.33
CA VAL A 624 -27.25 37.32 1.26
C VAL A 624 -28.33 38.03 0.42
N PRO A 625 -28.56 39.36 0.55
CA PRO A 625 -29.58 40.04 -0.26
C PRO A 625 -29.29 40.03 -1.77
N PHE A 626 -28.03 39.88 -2.17
CA PHE A 626 -27.56 39.93 -3.56
C PHE A 626 -27.35 38.53 -4.17
N LEU A 627 -27.19 37.51 -3.32
CA LEU A 627 -26.98 36.13 -3.74
C LEU A 627 -28.23 35.58 -4.45
N GLY A 628 -28.08 35.33 -5.75
CA GLY A 628 -29.10 34.67 -6.54
C GLY A 628 -30.10 35.58 -7.25
N GLN A 629 -29.89 36.89 -7.29
CA GLN A 629 -30.66 37.76 -8.20
C GLN A 629 -30.13 37.63 -9.63
N GLN A 630 -30.77 36.81 -10.47
CA GLN A 630 -30.54 36.88 -11.91
C GLN A 630 -31.03 38.25 -12.42
N ARG A 631 -30.13 39.14 -12.85
CA ARG A 631 -30.51 40.27 -13.70
C ARG A 631 -30.76 39.74 -15.12
N LYS A 632 -31.95 39.18 -15.36
CA LYS A 632 -32.50 39.12 -16.72
C LYS A 632 -33.46 40.28 -16.87
N ASP A 633 -33.11 41.24 -17.72
CA ASP A 633 -34.00 42.25 -18.31
C ASP A 633 -35.18 42.69 -17.43
N GLN A 634 -34.87 43.54 -16.43
CA GLN A 634 -35.84 44.32 -15.64
C GLN A 634 -36.99 43.55 -14.93
N VAL A 635 -36.91 42.22 -14.79
CA VAL A 635 -37.83 41.47 -13.93
C VAL A 635 -37.03 40.63 -12.94
N VAL A 636 -36.94 41.12 -11.71
CA VAL A 636 -36.42 40.34 -10.57
C VAL A 636 -37.47 39.28 -10.24
N ASP A 637 -37.24 38.05 -10.67
CA ASP A 637 -38.02 36.90 -10.21
C ASP A 637 -37.64 36.62 -8.74
N LYS A 638 -38.36 37.27 -7.81
CA LYS A 638 -38.08 37.22 -6.37
C LYS A 638 -38.20 35.82 -5.77
N ASP A 639 -38.83 34.88 -6.47
CA ASP A 639 -39.04 33.51 -6.00
C ASP A 639 -37.90 32.53 -6.36
N LYS A 640 -36.90 32.97 -7.14
CA LYS A 640 -35.75 32.13 -7.52
C LYS A 640 -34.42 32.83 -7.22
N SER A 641 -34.10 32.99 -5.93
CA SER A 641 -32.69 33.09 -5.55
C SER A 641 -31.97 31.85 -6.09
N ALA A 642 -30.83 32.00 -6.76
CA ALA A 642 -30.00 30.91 -7.30
C ALA A 642 -29.51 29.87 -6.24
N GLY A 643 -30.09 29.82 -5.05
CA GLY A 643 -29.95 28.68 -4.16
C GLY A 643 -28.54 28.48 -3.61
N PHE A 644 -27.69 29.50 -3.55
CA PHE A 644 -26.38 29.32 -2.93
C PHE A 644 -26.53 29.05 -1.44
N SER A 645 -25.79 28.07 -0.94
CA SER A 645 -25.65 27.80 0.49
C SER A 645 -24.18 27.80 0.88
N PHE A 646 -23.89 28.03 2.15
CA PHE A 646 -22.56 28.12 2.73
C PHE A 646 -22.55 27.42 4.09
N THR A 647 -21.37 26.94 4.50
CA THR A 647 -21.17 26.47 5.87
C THR A 647 -21.00 27.64 6.84
N ARG A 648 -21.42 27.42 8.10
CA ARG A 648 -21.22 28.36 9.20
C ARG A 648 -20.04 27.92 10.06
N PRO A 649 -19.00 28.75 10.24
CA PRO A 649 -17.95 28.47 11.21
C PRO A 649 -18.51 28.29 12.62
N LYS A 650 -17.96 27.36 13.41
CA LYS A 650 -18.49 27.00 14.74
C LYS A 650 -18.60 28.20 15.69
N GLU A 651 -17.66 29.15 15.65
CA GLU A 651 -17.66 30.35 16.51
C GLU A 651 -18.70 31.41 16.09
N CYS A 652 -19.16 31.39 14.84
CA CYS A 652 -20.05 32.41 14.29
C CYS A 652 -21.52 32.15 14.65
N LYS A 653 -22.30 33.18 14.95
CA LYS A 653 -23.76 33.04 15.20
C LYS A 653 -24.55 33.02 13.88
N PRO A 654 -25.66 32.26 13.80
CA PRO A 654 -26.59 32.41 12.68
C PRO A 654 -27.16 33.83 12.65
N PHE A 655 -27.48 34.32 11.45
CA PHE A 655 -28.18 35.60 11.26
C PHE A 655 -29.67 35.35 10.99
N ALA A 656 -30.50 36.38 11.15
CA ALA A 656 -31.94 36.27 10.91
C ALA A 656 -32.22 35.93 9.43
N GLY A 657 -33.03 34.91 9.16
CA GLY A 657 -33.31 34.45 7.78
C GLY A 657 -32.23 33.53 7.18
N SER A 658 -31.30 33.01 7.99
CA SER A 658 -30.20 32.17 7.51
C SER A 658 -30.58 30.71 7.20
N GLU A 659 -31.81 30.28 7.51
CA GLU A 659 -32.28 28.89 7.47
C GLU A 659 -32.11 28.26 6.07
N MET A 660 -32.24 29.04 5.00
CA MET A 660 -32.14 28.56 3.62
C MET A 660 -30.74 28.71 3.00
N PHE A 661 -29.83 29.41 3.68
CA PHE A 661 -28.50 29.78 3.17
C PHE A 661 -27.37 29.10 3.93
N ILE A 662 -27.60 28.64 5.16
CA ILE A 662 -26.62 27.87 5.93
C ILE A 662 -26.97 26.38 5.82
N ALA A 663 -26.04 25.59 5.30
CA ALA A 663 -26.17 24.14 5.18
C ALA A 663 -24.83 23.45 5.41
N ASP A 664 -24.86 22.13 5.61
CA ASP A 664 -23.67 21.27 5.66
C ASP A 664 -23.60 20.37 4.42
N SER A 665 -24.13 20.85 3.28
CA SER A 665 -24.09 20.13 2.01
C SER A 665 -22.73 20.24 1.32
N GLN A 666 -22.54 19.46 0.25
CA GLN A 666 -21.33 19.51 -0.57
C GLN A 666 -21.09 20.91 -1.14
N GLU A 667 -22.15 21.48 -1.70
CA GLU A 667 -22.19 22.80 -2.33
C GLU A 667 -21.85 23.87 -1.29
N ALA A 668 -22.40 23.74 -0.08
CA ALA A 668 -22.14 24.66 1.02
C ALA A 668 -20.67 24.66 1.45
N ARG A 669 -20.09 23.46 1.63
CA ARG A 669 -18.67 23.29 1.97
C ARG A 669 -17.77 23.84 0.86
N ARG A 670 -18.10 23.52 -0.39
CA ARG A 670 -17.36 24.00 -1.56
C ARG A 670 -17.43 25.51 -1.72
N ASN A 671 -18.61 26.11 -1.59
CA ASN A 671 -18.79 27.57 -1.68
C ASN A 671 -18.00 28.30 -0.59
N THR A 672 -18.05 27.83 0.66
CA THR A 672 -17.21 28.39 1.72
C THR A 672 -15.73 28.27 1.39
N LYS A 673 -15.28 27.10 0.93
CA LYS A 673 -13.87 26.87 0.55
C LYS A 673 -13.42 27.76 -0.60
N GLN A 674 -14.26 27.98 -1.62
CA GLN A 674 -13.95 28.88 -2.75
C GLN A 674 -13.73 30.32 -2.30
N VAL A 675 -14.56 30.82 -1.38
CA VAL A 675 -14.37 32.16 -0.81
C VAL A 675 -13.11 32.22 0.06
N MET A 676 -12.83 31.17 0.85
CA MET A 676 -11.59 31.10 1.64
C MET A 676 -10.33 31.12 0.75
N GLU A 677 -10.28 30.33 -0.32
CA GLU A 677 -9.14 30.32 -1.24
C GLU A 677 -8.98 31.64 -1.99
N ALA A 678 -10.09 32.27 -2.39
CA ALA A 678 -10.03 33.61 -2.99
C ALA A 678 -9.53 34.69 -2.01
N LEU A 679 -9.78 34.53 -0.71
CA LEU A 679 -9.30 35.43 0.34
C LEU A 679 -7.91 35.06 0.88
N ARG A 680 -7.35 33.90 0.50
CA ARG A 680 -6.03 33.48 0.98
C ARG A 680 -4.93 34.51 0.66
N PRO A 681 -4.84 35.07 -0.56
CA PRO A 681 -3.88 36.13 -0.84
C PRO A 681 -4.10 37.41 -0.02
N PHE A 682 -5.33 37.68 0.44
CA PHE A 682 -5.60 38.78 1.36
C PHE A 682 -4.99 38.51 2.74
N TRP A 683 -5.18 37.30 3.30
CA TRP A 683 -4.62 36.97 4.62
C TRP A 683 -3.10 36.78 4.60
N GLU A 684 -2.58 36.02 3.63
CA GLU A 684 -1.16 35.65 3.55
C GLU A 684 -0.30 36.74 2.89
N GLY A 685 -0.92 37.68 2.17
CA GLY A 685 -0.23 38.77 1.48
C GLY A 685 0.07 40.00 2.34
N ILE A 686 -0.35 40.05 3.60
CA ILE A 686 -0.10 41.21 4.49
C ILE A 686 1.39 41.29 4.81
N VAL A 687 2.07 42.36 4.37
CA VAL A 687 3.52 42.55 4.54
C VAL A 687 3.89 43.67 5.50
N GLY A 688 2.99 44.62 5.76
CA GLY A 688 3.28 45.73 6.67
C GLY A 688 2.06 46.56 7.02
N ILE A 689 2.25 47.51 7.94
CA ILE A 689 1.25 48.50 8.37
C ILE A 689 1.49 49.78 7.57
N SER A 690 0.43 50.38 7.04
CA SER A 690 0.55 51.66 6.31
C SER A 690 0.93 52.78 7.28
N GLY A 691 1.92 53.59 6.89
CA GLY A 691 2.41 54.72 7.67
C GLY A 691 3.58 54.43 8.63
N GLU A 692 4.03 53.19 8.78
CA GLU A 692 5.26 52.81 9.51
C GLU A 692 6.39 52.47 8.51
N GLU A 693 7.48 53.26 8.51
CA GLU A 693 8.69 53.22 7.65
C GLU A 693 8.52 53.16 6.11
N GLU A 694 9.33 53.94 5.38
CA GLU A 694 9.36 54.04 3.90
C GLU A 694 9.96 52.77 3.25
N GLY A 695 9.26 51.65 3.32
CA GLY A 695 9.50 50.52 2.44
C GLY A 695 8.89 50.82 1.07
N ASN A 696 9.69 51.23 0.09
CA ASN A 696 9.26 51.21 -1.31
C ASN A 696 9.02 49.73 -1.66
N HIS A 697 7.78 49.25 -1.52
CA HIS A 697 7.39 47.88 -1.84
C HIS A 697 6.91 47.84 -3.30
N PRO A 698 7.78 47.57 -4.28
CA PRO A 698 7.34 47.36 -5.65
C PRO A 698 6.32 46.22 -5.66
N SER A 699 5.20 46.41 -6.38
CA SER A 699 4.13 45.42 -6.49
C SER A 699 3.35 45.15 -5.19
N CYS A 700 3.05 46.18 -4.40
CA CYS A 700 2.12 46.10 -3.26
C CYS A 700 0.93 47.07 -3.40
N VAL A 701 -0.18 46.77 -2.71
CA VAL A 701 -1.40 47.57 -2.65
C VAL A 701 -1.68 48.00 -1.21
N GLU A 702 -2.03 49.27 -1.01
CA GLU A 702 -2.51 49.76 0.28
C GLU A 702 -4.01 49.51 0.41
N TYR A 703 -4.43 48.87 1.50
CA TYR A 703 -5.85 48.64 1.79
C TYR A 703 -6.10 48.65 3.30
N GLU A 704 -7.11 49.41 3.76
CA GLU A 704 -7.50 49.52 5.17
C GLU A 704 -6.35 49.75 6.18
N GLY A 705 -5.32 50.51 5.77
CA GLY A 705 -4.17 50.82 6.63
C GLY A 705 -3.09 49.73 6.68
N TYR A 706 -3.08 48.79 5.73
CA TYR A 706 -2.08 47.73 5.58
C TYR A 706 -1.55 47.65 4.16
N TRP A 707 -0.31 47.18 4.01
CA TRP A 707 0.32 46.86 2.73
C TRP A 707 0.15 45.38 2.41
N PHE A 708 -0.31 45.07 1.19
CA PHE A 708 -0.51 43.71 0.69
C PHE A 708 0.35 43.45 -0.54
N ARG A 709 0.96 42.26 -0.62
CA ARG A 709 1.61 41.76 -1.85
C ARG A 709 0.61 41.70 -3.00
N ASN A 710 1.10 42.07 -4.18
CA ASN A 710 0.37 42.02 -5.43
C ASN A 710 1.32 41.68 -6.58
N ASP A 711 1.89 40.47 -6.53
CA ASP A 711 2.84 39.92 -7.50
C ASP A 711 2.24 38.69 -8.24
N GLU A 712 3.03 38.04 -9.10
CA GLU A 712 2.55 36.89 -9.90
C GLU A 712 2.14 35.68 -9.04
N GLU A 713 2.72 35.51 -7.87
CA GLU A 713 2.47 34.39 -6.95
C GLU A 713 1.35 34.69 -5.95
N CYS A 714 1.24 35.96 -5.53
CA CYS A 714 0.28 36.43 -4.54
C CYS A 714 -0.39 37.72 -5.05
N ARG A 715 -1.50 37.56 -5.77
CA ARG A 715 -2.31 38.66 -6.29
C ARG A 715 -3.35 39.12 -5.27
N PHE A 716 -3.41 40.42 -5.00
CA PHE A 716 -4.43 41.00 -4.12
C PHE A 716 -5.85 40.72 -4.69
N PRO A 717 -6.78 40.14 -3.90
CA PRO A 717 -7.99 39.54 -4.46
C PRO A 717 -9.20 40.48 -4.55
N ILE A 718 -9.11 41.67 -3.96
CA ILE A 718 -10.22 42.64 -3.92
C ILE A 718 -9.95 43.73 -4.96
N ASP A 719 -10.91 43.93 -5.86
CA ASP A 719 -10.84 44.92 -6.94
C ASP A 719 -12.05 45.84 -6.79
N ASP A 720 -11.88 47.15 -6.66
CA ASP A 720 -12.97 48.12 -6.44
C ASP A 720 -14.03 47.68 -5.40
N GLY A 721 -13.59 47.03 -4.31
CA GLY A 721 -14.48 46.59 -3.24
C GLY A 721 -15.31 45.35 -3.56
N ILE A 722 -14.97 44.60 -4.61
CA ILE A 722 -15.61 43.34 -4.97
C ILE A 722 -14.62 42.17 -4.95
N LEU A 723 -15.13 40.99 -4.59
CA LEU A 723 -14.46 39.70 -4.66
C LEU A 723 -15.20 38.82 -5.68
N LYS A 724 -14.48 38.28 -6.66
CA LYS A 724 -15.06 37.39 -7.68
C LYS A 724 -14.73 35.95 -7.35
N VAL A 725 -15.75 35.09 -7.29
CA VAL A 725 -15.62 33.67 -6.95
C VAL A 725 -16.56 32.80 -7.77
N ASP A 726 -16.21 31.54 -7.93
CA ASP A 726 -17.12 30.56 -8.50
C ASP A 726 -17.95 29.91 -7.40
N LEU A 727 -19.27 29.91 -7.57
CA LEU A 727 -20.22 29.35 -6.61
C LEU A 727 -21.08 28.26 -7.24
N PHE A 728 -21.62 27.38 -6.41
CA PHE A 728 -22.43 26.23 -6.78
C PHE A 728 -23.82 26.34 -6.15
N ASP A 729 -24.86 26.28 -6.98
CA ASP A 729 -26.25 26.28 -6.50
C ASP A 729 -26.64 24.93 -5.85
N LYS A 730 -27.83 24.83 -5.26
CA LYS A 730 -28.31 23.59 -4.59
C LYS A 730 -28.40 22.38 -5.51
N ASP A 731 -28.40 22.59 -6.83
CA ASP A 731 -28.43 21.52 -7.83
C ASP A 731 -27.00 21.11 -8.27
N GLY A 732 -25.96 21.68 -7.64
CA GLY A 732 -24.55 21.39 -7.91
C GLY A 732 -24.02 22.08 -9.17
N LYS A 733 -24.77 23.01 -9.78
CA LYS A 733 -24.36 23.71 -10.99
C LYS A 733 -23.41 24.87 -10.64
N ARG A 734 -22.26 24.91 -11.32
CA ARG A 734 -21.27 25.99 -11.22
C ARG A 734 -21.78 27.27 -11.88
N HIS A 735 -21.70 28.37 -11.15
CA HIS A 735 -21.88 29.74 -11.62
C HIS A 735 -20.55 30.45 -11.48
N GLN A 736 -19.93 30.76 -12.62
CA GLN A 736 -18.60 31.37 -12.64
C GLN A 736 -18.65 32.87 -12.32
N ASN A 737 -17.56 33.39 -11.76
CA ASN A 737 -17.32 34.83 -11.53
C ASN A 737 -18.48 35.56 -10.81
N GLN A 738 -19.09 34.91 -9.82
CA GLN A 738 -20.07 35.56 -8.96
C GLN A 738 -19.41 36.67 -8.16
N VAL A 739 -20.08 37.82 -8.10
CA VAL A 739 -19.61 39.02 -7.41
C VAL A 739 -20.10 39.00 -5.98
N LEU A 740 -19.17 39.02 -5.03
CA LEU A 740 -19.41 39.28 -3.62
C LEU A 740 -18.89 40.68 -3.28
N TYR A 741 -19.75 41.52 -2.72
CA TYR A 741 -19.40 42.89 -2.35
C TYR A 741 -18.74 42.94 -0.97
N ILE A 742 -17.58 43.58 -0.89
CA ILE A 742 -16.91 43.97 0.35
C ILE A 742 -17.31 45.41 0.70
N THR A 743 -17.37 46.28 -0.31
CA THR A 743 -17.96 47.61 -0.23
C THR A 743 -18.96 47.81 -1.37
N ASN A 744 -20.16 48.30 -1.06
CA ASN A 744 -21.18 48.62 -2.06
C ASN A 744 -22.09 49.73 -1.51
N ASN A 745 -22.38 50.75 -2.31
CA ASN A 745 -23.32 51.82 -1.96
C ASN A 745 -24.48 51.95 -2.96
N ASP A 746 -24.61 50.99 -3.88
CA ASP A 746 -25.63 50.97 -4.91
C ASP A 746 -26.90 50.22 -4.47
N ASN A 747 -28.02 50.52 -5.14
CA ASN A 747 -29.28 49.78 -5.02
C ASN A 747 -29.95 49.80 -3.63
N GLY A 748 -29.64 50.77 -2.77
CA GLY A 748 -30.34 51.00 -1.50
C GLY A 748 -29.94 50.06 -0.35
N ILE A 749 -28.90 49.23 -0.52
CA ILE A 749 -28.30 48.40 0.51
C ILE A 749 -26.80 48.72 0.55
N SER A 750 -26.33 49.35 1.63
CA SER A 750 -24.91 49.69 1.81
C SER A 750 -24.17 48.56 2.53
N ILE A 751 -23.06 48.12 1.95
CA ILE A 751 -22.08 47.20 2.55
C ILE A 751 -20.78 47.99 2.72
N ASP A 752 -20.19 47.95 3.90
CA ASP A 752 -18.82 48.42 4.17
C ASP A 752 -18.16 47.49 5.20
N LEU A 753 -17.65 46.35 4.72
CA LEU A 753 -16.97 45.37 5.56
C LEU A 753 -15.51 45.75 5.75
N LYS A 754 -15.13 46.06 7.00
CA LYS A 754 -13.74 46.28 7.38
C LYS A 754 -13.03 44.97 7.69
N LEU A 755 -12.48 44.32 6.66
CA LEU A 755 -11.92 42.97 6.78
C LEU A 755 -10.70 42.92 7.72
N THR A 756 -9.80 43.90 7.63
CA THR A 756 -8.63 44.02 8.53
C THR A 756 -9.06 44.23 9.98
N ALA A 757 -10.09 45.05 10.23
CA ALA A 757 -10.62 45.27 11.57
C ALA A 757 -11.25 44.00 12.18
N ILE A 758 -11.92 43.16 11.37
CA ILE A 758 -12.44 41.86 11.79
C ILE A 758 -11.29 40.94 12.24
N LEU A 759 -10.21 40.89 11.45
CA LEU A 759 -9.00 40.11 11.77
C LEU A 759 -8.33 40.62 13.05
N GLU A 760 -8.04 41.92 13.13
CA GLU A 760 -7.45 42.57 14.31
C GLU A 760 -8.24 42.27 15.58
N GLN A 761 -9.57 42.43 15.53
CA GLN A 761 -10.42 42.18 16.69
C GLN A 761 -10.36 40.72 17.13
N ARG A 762 -10.35 39.77 16.19
CA ARG A 762 -10.32 38.33 16.53
C ARG A 762 -8.95 37.90 17.04
N ILE A 763 -7.88 38.38 16.43
CA ILE A 763 -6.49 38.11 16.86
C ILE A 763 -6.26 38.72 18.25
N LYS A 764 -6.73 39.94 18.50
CA LYS A 764 -6.65 40.58 19.82
C LYS A 764 -7.28 39.74 20.92
N ARG A 765 -8.45 39.13 20.69
CA ARG A 765 -9.06 38.22 21.69
C ARG A 765 -8.14 37.04 22.00
N GLY A 766 -7.46 36.50 20.98
CA GLY A 766 -6.46 35.45 21.13
C GLY A 766 -5.27 35.86 21.99
N VAL A 767 -4.70 37.03 21.71
CA VAL A 767 -3.58 37.59 22.49
C VAL A 767 -4.00 37.91 23.93
N ASP A 768 -5.20 38.46 24.14
CA ASP A 768 -5.75 38.69 25.48
C ASP A 768 -5.91 37.35 26.26
N ASN A 769 -6.34 36.27 25.58
CA ASN A 769 -6.43 34.93 26.16
C ASN A 769 -5.05 34.35 26.50
N PHE A 770 -4.05 34.56 25.64
CA PHE A 770 -2.67 34.14 25.85
C PHE A 770 -2.08 34.76 27.12
N PHE A 771 -2.14 36.09 27.26
CA PHE A 771 -1.60 36.75 28.46
C PHE A 771 -2.37 36.38 29.73
N THR A 772 -3.68 36.13 29.63
CA THR A 772 -4.47 35.61 30.76
C THR A 772 -3.97 34.23 31.20
N ALA A 773 -3.70 33.33 30.25
CA ALA A 773 -3.19 31.99 30.54
C ALA A 773 -1.73 32.02 31.06
N LEU A 774 -0.90 32.89 30.48
CA LEU A 774 0.48 33.13 30.91
C LEU A 774 0.53 33.60 32.36
N ASP A 775 -0.31 34.56 32.72
CA ASP A 775 -0.40 35.06 34.10
C ASP A 775 -0.88 34.02 35.09
N GLN A 776 -1.69 33.06 34.65
CA GLN A 776 -2.10 31.93 35.47
C GLN A 776 -0.96 30.93 35.65
N ALA A 777 -0.31 30.51 34.56
CA ALA A 777 0.77 29.52 34.58
C ALA A 777 1.96 29.98 35.46
N PHE A 778 2.29 31.27 35.41
CA PHE A 778 3.41 31.83 36.17
C PHE A 778 3.06 32.28 37.59
N ARG A 779 1.87 31.94 38.11
CA ARG A 779 1.58 32.03 39.56
C ARG A 779 2.10 30.83 40.35
N ASN A 780 2.59 29.79 39.68
CA ASN A 780 3.10 28.57 40.31
C ASN A 780 4.35 28.83 41.17
N GLU A 781 4.47 28.11 42.29
CA GLU A 781 5.59 28.27 43.24
C GLU A 781 6.98 28.12 42.60
N PRO A 782 7.28 27.14 41.73
CA PRO A 782 8.61 27.01 41.12
C PRO A 782 9.05 28.26 40.34
N VAL A 783 8.12 28.92 39.66
CA VAL A 783 8.36 30.17 38.92
C VAL A 783 8.69 31.30 39.89
N GLN A 784 7.95 31.41 41.00
CA GLN A 784 8.21 32.42 42.03
C GLN A 784 9.59 32.24 42.68
N HIS A 785 10.04 30.99 42.86
CA HIS A 785 11.35 30.68 43.45
C HIS A 785 12.52 30.85 42.47
N SER A 786 12.28 30.84 41.15
CA SER A 786 13.32 31.02 40.12
C SER A 786 13.98 32.42 40.13
N GLY A 787 13.27 33.43 40.65
CA GLY A 787 13.72 34.83 40.62
C GLY A 787 13.74 35.47 39.22
N ALA A 788 13.44 34.71 38.16
CA ALA A 788 13.41 35.20 36.78
C ALA A 788 12.20 36.13 36.56
N ARG A 789 12.45 37.30 35.95
CA ARG A 789 11.43 38.32 35.65
C ARG A 789 11.23 38.58 34.17
N ASN A 790 12.19 38.16 33.34
CA ASN A 790 12.15 38.30 31.89
C ASN A 790 11.48 37.06 31.29
N ILE A 791 10.39 37.27 30.56
CA ILE A 791 9.63 36.24 29.88
C ILE A 791 9.91 36.37 28.39
N GLN A 792 10.53 35.34 27.82
CA GLN A 792 10.81 35.26 26.39
C GLN A 792 9.58 34.65 25.69
N ILE A 793 8.86 35.46 24.92
CA ILE A 793 7.69 35.05 24.16
C ILE A 793 8.15 34.73 22.75
N PHE A 794 8.08 33.46 22.34
CA PHE A 794 8.42 33.03 20.99
C PHE A 794 7.14 32.82 20.20
N LEU A 795 7.04 33.50 19.07
CA LEU A 795 5.99 33.27 18.11
C LEU A 795 6.32 32.01 17.27
N ALA A 796 5.33 31.14 17.05
CA ALA A 796 5.44 29.94 16.22
C ALA A 796 4.32 29.87 15.18
N GLY A 797 4.46 28.99 14.21
CA GLY A 797 3.47 28.80 13.14
C GLY A 797 3.48 29.90 12.09
N ASN A 798 2.92 29.61 10.91
CA ASN A 798 2.98 30.53 9.77
C ASN A 798 2.17 31.81 9.98
N ALA A 799 1.02 31.70 10.66
CA ALA A 799 0.13 32.83 10.87
C ALA A 799 0.76 33.89 11.80
N SER A 800 1.80 33.51 12.56
CA SER A 800 2.58 34.46 13.37
C SER A 800 3.45 35.42 12.57
N LYS A 801 3.63 35.20 11.26
CA LYS A 801 4.28 36.19 10.37
C LYS A 801 3.40 37.43 10.12
N SER A 802 2.13 37.39 10.51
CA SER A 802 1.18 38.47 10.26
C SER A 802 1.58 39.77 10.98
N PRO A 803 1.71 40.90 10.26
CA PRO A 803 1.92 42.21 10.88
C PRO A 803 0.81 42.62 11.85
N ILE A 804 -0.43 42.13 11.62
CA ILE A 804 -1.55 42.35 12.54
C ILE A 804 -1.25 41.75 13.92
N LEU A 805 -0.71 40.52 13.97
CA LEU A 805 -0.36 39.88 15.24
C LEU A 805 0.70 40.70 15.97
N ARG A 806 1.75 41.11 15.26
CA ARG A 806 2.85 41.91 15.84
C ARG A 806 2.33 43.20 16.46
N LYS A 807 1.51 43.96 15.73
CA LYS A 807 0.83 45.17 16.21
C LYS A 807 0.09 44.92 17.52
N VAL A 808 -0.76 43.88 17.55
CA VAL A 808 -1.60 43.54 18.71
C VAL A 808 -0.76 43.18 19.94
N PHE A 809 0.33 42.42 19.76
CA PHE A 809 1.25 42.09 20.86
C PHE A 809 1.97 43.34 21.37
N ASP A 810 2.51 44.17 20.47
CA ASP A 810 3.23 45.39 20.84
C ASP A 810 2.32 46.38 21.58
N GLU A 811 1.07 46.52 21.14
CA GLU A 811 0.04 47.30 21.84
C GLU A 811 -0.23 46.77 23.24
N TYR A 812 -0.40 45.45 23.40
CA TYR A 812 -0.62 44.81 24.70
C TYR A 812 0.58 45.04 25.63
N ILE A 813 1.80 44.79 25.15
CA ILE A 813 3.03 44.93 25.94
C ILE A 813 3.18 46.39 26.39
N ARG A 814 3.07 47.37 25.47
CA ARG A 814 3.13 48.80 25.80
C ARG A 814 2.05 49.22 26.81
N GLN A 815 0.84 48.69 26.69
CA GLN A 815 -0.23 48.98 27.64
C GLN A 815 0.06 48.38 29.02
N SER A 816 0.53 47.14 29.08
CA SER A 816 0.90 46.46 30.33
C SER A 816 2.03 47.19 31.08
N GLU A 817 2.97 47.80 30.37
CA GLU A 817 4.04 48.60 30.95
C GLU A 817 3.57 49.92 31.54
N LYS A 818 2.52 50.53 30.95
CA LYS A 818 1.90 51.77 31.45
C LYS A 818 1.05 51.53 32.69
N ASP A 819 0.29 50.44 32.72
CA ASP A 819 -0.64 50.12 33.81
C ASP A 819 0.08 49.66 35.09
N ASN A 820 1.39 49.35 35.02
CA ASN A 820 2.20 48.89 36.15
C ASN A 820 3.54 49.67 36.28
N PRO A 821 3.51 50.92 36.79
CA PRO A 821 4.72 51.75 36.92
C PRO A 821 5.73 51.16 37.91
N ALA A 822 7.01 51.49 37.70
CA ALA A 822 8.25 50.81 38.14
C ALA A 822 8.49 50.52 39.65
N ASN A 823 7.47 50.57 40.52
CA ASN A 823 7.62 50.50 41.98
C ASN A 823 6.97 49.28 42.65
N THR A 824 6.64 48.23 41.89
CA THR A 824 6.18 46.95 42.45
C THR A 824 7.23 45.86 42.21
N ASN A 825 7.59 45.11 43.25
CA ASN A 825 8.55 43.99 43.21
C ASN A 825 8.11 42.79 42.33
N MET A 826 7.06 42.96 41.52
CA MET A 826 6.38 41.96 40.68
C MET A 826 6.36 42.32 39.19
N LYS A 827 7.19 43.28 38.72
CA LYS A 827 7.22 43.65 37.30
C LYS A 827 7.82 42.51 36.46
N LYS A 828 7.01 41.93 35.57
CA LYS A 828 7.43 41.01 34.50
C LYS A 828 7.83 41.83 33.26
N TRP A 829 8.90 41.45 32.59
CA TRP A 829 9.32 42.05 31.31
C TRP A 829 9.09 41.05 30.18
N TYR A 830 8.30 41.46 29.18
CA TYR A 830 7.99 40.63 28.03
C TYR A 830 8.94 40.95 26.88
N HIS A 831 9.59 39.93 26.34
CA HIS A 831 10.44 40.04 25.15
C HIS A 831 9.83 39.18 24.05
N LEU A 832 9.40 39.81 22.97
CA LEU A 832 8.78 39.12 21.85
C LEU A 832 9.84 38.76 20.80
N PHE A 833 9.87 37.50 20.39
CA PHE A 833 10.72 36.98 19.34
C PHE A 833 9.87 36.54 18.15
N PRO A 834 10.24 36.93 16.91
CA PRO A 834 9.51 36.52 15.72
C PRO A 834 9.66 35.00 15.49
N PRO A 835 8.85 34.41 14.60
CA PRO A 835 9.03 33.01 14.23
C PRO A 835 10.40 32.78 13.57
N LEU A 836 11.04 31.67 13.92
CA LEU A 836 12.29 31.26 13.27
C LEU A 836 12.13 31.17 11.75
N GLY A 837 13.20 31.45 11.01
CA GLY A 837 13.22 31.49 9.55
C GLY A 837 12.68 32.80 8.93
N THR A 838 12.26 33.77 9.75
CA THR A 838 11.97 35.13 9.26
C THR A 838 13.25 35.97 9.19
N ALA A 839 13.26 37.00 8.34
CA ALA A 839 14.41 37.92 8.25
C ALA A 839 14.72 38.60 9.60
N GLU A 840 13.68 38.96 10.37
CA GLU A 840 13.82 39.51 11.73
C GLU A 840 14.47 38.50 12.68
N ALA A 841 14.06 37.22 12.63
CA ALA A 841 14.68 36.16 13.44
C ALA A 841 16.16 35.98 13.12
N VAL A 842 16.51 35.88 11.83
CA VAL A 842 17.88 35.70 11.36
C VAL A 842 18.77 36.87 11.82
N ALA A 843 18.27 38.11 11.73
CA ALA A 843 18.99 39.27 12.25
C ALA A 843 19.28 39.16 13.75
N ILE A 844 18.28 38.80 14.56
CA ILE A 844 18.44 38.60 16.02
C ILE A 844 19.44 37.46 16.32
N GLN A 845 19.42 36.39 15.52
CA GLN A 845 20.34 35.25 15.66
C GLN A 845 21.80 35.68 15.41
N HIS A 846 22.05 36.41 14.32
CA HIS A 846 23.37 36.95 14.02
C HIS A 846 23.86 37.95 15.09
N GLU A 847 22.98 38.84 15.58
CA GLU A 847 23.31 39.75 16.68
C GLU A 847 23.73 39.02 17.96
N ARG A 848 23.23 37.80 18.15
CA ARG A 848 23.58 36.91 19.27
C ARG A 848 24.77 35.98 18.99
N GLY A 849 25.40 36.10 17.81
CA GLY A 849 26.54 35.28 17.42
C GLY A 849 26.19 33.84 17.01
N ILE A 850 24.93 33.60 16.65
CA ILE A 850 24.45 32.29 16.17
C ILE A 850 24.59 32.26 14.65
N ASP A 851 25.29 31.24 14.15
CA ASP A 851 25.52 31.03 12.73
C ASP A 851 24.44 30.10 12.15
N THR A 852 23.50 30.68 11.40
CA THR A 852 22.43 29.93 10.74
C THR A 852 22.86 29.24 9.45
N GLU A 853 24.08 29.47 8.95
CA GLU A 853 24.58 28.91 7.69
C GLU A 853 25.15 27.49 7.84
N GLN A 854 25.32 27.00 9.08
CA GLN A 854 25.83 25.64 9.36
C GLN A 854 24.81 24.54 9.08
N GLU A 855 23.52 24.87 9.12
CA GLU A 855 22.44 23.95 8.83
C GLU A 855 22.04 24.05 7.35
N ILE A 856 21.90 22.90 6.68
CA ILE A 856 21.50 22.87 5.26
C ILE A 856 20.14 23.56 5.06
N ILE A 857 19.23 23.42 6.03
CA ILE A 857 17.93 24.12 6.10
C ILE A 857 17.65 24.48 7.55
N PRO A 858 17.71 25.76 7.93
CA PRO A 858 17.48 26.17 9.31
C PRO A 858 16.02 25.91 9.75
N PRO A 859 15.77 25.64 11.04
CA PRO A 859 14.44 25.48 11.56
C PRO A 859 13.63 26.76 11.38
N THR A 860 12.36 26.60 11.04
CA THR A 860 11.39 27.68 10.92
C THR A 860 10.31 27.55 11.99
N GLY A 861 9.44 28.55 12.08
CA GLY A 861 8.20 28.47 12.87
C GLY A 861 7.32 27.24 12.60
N LYS A 862 7.50 26.56 11.46
CA LYS A 862 6.78 25.32 11.11
C LYS A 862 7.66 24.08 11.28
N THR A 863 8.86 24.08 10.69
CA THR A 863 9.75 22.90 10.68
C THR A 863 10.42 22.65 12.03
N GLY A 864 10.42 23.65 12.93
CA GLY A 864 11.09 23.57 14.22
C GLY A 864 10.59 22.47 15.15
N VAL A 865 9.33 22.02 15.01
CA VAL A 865 8.82 20.88 15.79
C VAL A 865 9.60 19.60 15.46
N ALA A 866 9.83 19.30 14.17
CA ALA A 866 10.56 18.11 13.77
C ALA A 866 12.01 18.09 14.28
N TYR A 867 12.67 19.24 14.36
CA TYR A 867 13.99 19.38 15.01
C TYR A 867 13.92 19.16 16.52
N GLY A 868 12.94 19.78 17.18
CA GLY A 868 12.76 19.70 18.63
C GLY A 868 12.43 18.30 19.13
N LEU A 869 11.76 17.48 18.31
CA LEU A 869 11.51 16.07 18.61
C LEU A 869 12.79 15.27 18.75
N ILE A 870 13.78 15.52 17.89
CA ILE A 870 15.07 14.86 17.97
C ILE A 870 15.77 15.31 19.26
N TYR A 871 15.86 16.62 19.53
CA TYR A 871 16.55 17.11 20.73
C TYR A 871 15.90 16.71 22.05
N GLY A 872 14.56 16.66 22.11
CA GLY A 872 13.77 16.35 23.30
C GLY A 872 13.46 14.87 23.51
N ARG A 873 13.97 13.97 22.66
CA ARG A 873 13.73 12.52 22.78
C ARG A 873 14.32 11.94 24.08
N ASP A 874 13.83 10.78 24.47
CA ASP A 874 14.48 9.99 25.50
C ASP A 874 15.90 9.59 25.07
N GLY A 875 16.89 9.93 25.89
CA GLY A 875 18.32 9.80 25.55
C GLY A 875 18.90 10.99 24.76
N GLY A 876 18.13 12.05 24.50
CA GLY A 876 18.63 13.34 24.00
C GLY A 876 19.27 14.20 25.10
N SER A 877 19.74 15.39 24.75
CA SER A 877 20.41 16.31 25.70
C SER A 877 19.44 17.13 26.56
N ILE A 878 18.16 17.21 26.16
CA ILE A 878 17.16 18.03 26.86
C ILE A 878 16.04 17.14 27.40
N LYS A 879 15.88 17.16 28.72
CA LYS A 879 14.76 16.50 29.38
C LYS A 879 13.54 17.41 29.40
N VAL A 880 12.42 16.91 28.90
CA VAL A 880 11.13 17.59 29.05
C VAL A 880 10.35 17.02 30.23
N LYS A 881 10.12 17.85 31.24
CA LYS A 881 9.22 17.57 32.37
C LYS A 881 7.88 18.25 32.11
N SER A 882 6.92 17.46 31.65
CA SER A 882 5.55 17.91 31.42
C SER A 882 4.58 17.30 32.43
N GLU A 883 3.58 18.07 32.87
CA GLU A 883 2.44 17.53 33.60
C GLU A 883 1.66 16.52 32.77
N ILE A 884 1.64 16.70 31.44
CA ILE A 884 0.94 15.87 30.45
C ILE A 884 1.97 15.12 29.58
N THR A 885 2.01 13.79 29.72
CA THR A 885 2.81 12.89 28.88
C THR A 885 1.90 12.17 27.88
N ALA A 886 2.49 11.49 26.89
CA ALA A 886 1.73 10.66 25.95
C ALA A 886 0.89 9.57 26.64
N GLU A 887 1.35 9.10 27.81
CA GLU A 887 0.67 8.07 28.59
C GLU A 887 -0.36 8.61 29.59
N LYS A 888 -0.42 9.93 29.80
CA LYS A 888 -1.38 10.57 30.70
C LYS A 888 -2.62 11.02 29.93
N GLN A 889 -3.74 11.02 30.64
CA GLN A 889 -4.98 11.59 30.11
C GLN A 889 -4.82 13.10 29.93
N ALA A 890 -5.44 13.66 28.88
CA ALA A 890 -5.50 15.11 28.71
C ALA A 890 -6.23 15.76 29.87
N ASN A 891 -5.84 16.98 30.24
CA ASN A 891 -6.56 17.73 31.28
C ASN A 891 -7.98 18.10 30.84
N PHE A 892 -8.89 18.18 31.82
CA PHE A 892 -10.25 18.64 31.57
C PHE A 892 -10.22 20.11 31.16
N ARG A 893 -10.63 20.37 29.92
CA ARG A 893 -10.36 21.63 29.23
C ARG A 893 -11.37 22.75 29.48
N TYR A 894 -12.52 22.44 30.08
CA TYR A 894 -13.61 23.40 30.21
C TYR A 894 -13.57 24.12 31.56
N TYR A 895 -13.91 25.40 31.52
CA TYR A 895 -14.34 26.18 32.67
C TYR A 895 -15.86 26.08 32.77
N VAL A 896 -16.37 25.42 33.79
CA VAL A 896 -17.79 25.11 33.95
C VAL A 896 -18.37 25.88 35.12
N GLY A 897 -19.57 26.42 34.97
CA GLY A 897 -20.23 27.14 36.04
C GLY A 897 -21.63 27.63 35.71
N VAL A 898 -22.02 28.72 36.35
CA VAL A 898 -23.39 29.26 36.29
C VAL A 898 -23.40 30.73 35.87
N ALA A 899 -24.49 31.16 35.24
CA ALA A 899 -24.74 32.56 34.97
C ALA A 899 -25.02 33.33 36.28
N ARG A 900 -24.24 34.38 36.54
CA ARG A 900 -24.48 35.34 37.63
C ARG A 900 -24.34 36.75 37.08
N ARG A 901 -25.44 37.52 37.14
CA ARG A 901 -25.50 38.91 36.63
C ARG A 901 -25.02 39.04 35.18
N GLY A 902 -25.39 38.08 34.32
CA GLY A 902 -24.99 38.06 32.91
C GLY A 902 -23.54 37.62 32.64
N LYS A 903 -22.78 37.20 33.66
CA LYS A 903 -21.40 36.74 33.53
C LYS A 903 -21.24 35.29 33.96
N LEU A 904 -20.24 34.61 33.39
CA LEU A 904 -19.88 33.25 33.80
C LEU A 904 -19.17 33.29 35.15
N LYS A 905 -19.78 32.66 36.17
CA LYS A 905 -19.11 32.34 37.43
C LYS A 905 -18.62 30.90 37.35
N VAL A 906 -17.33 30.72 37.14
CA VAL A 906 -16.67 29.39 37.12
C VAL A 906 -16.80 28.74 38.50
N VAL A 907 -17.18 27.46 38.50
CA VAL A 907 -17.30 26.59 39.67
C VAL A 907 -16.32 25.43 39.57
N LEU A 908 -16.14 24.90 38.37
CA LEU A 908 -15.26 23.77 38.08
C LEU A 908 -14.25 24.16 37.01
N ASN A 909 -12.99 23.88 37.31
CA ASN A 909 -11.81 24.11 36.48
C ASN A 909 -10.92 22.87 36.59
N GLY A 910 -10.71 22.17 35.47
CA GLY A 910 -9.93 20.93 35.42
C GLY A 910 -8.50 21.09 35.93
N ASN A 911 -7.86 22.22 35.63
CA ASN A 911 -6.48 22.50 36.02
C ASN A 911 -6.30 22.78 37.52
N VAL A 912 -7.38 23.04 38.26
CA VAL A 912 -7.34 23.33 39.70
C VAL A 912 -7.84 22.15 40.52
N HIS A 913 -8.94 21.53 40.09
CA HIS A 913 -9.60 20.50 40.90
C HIS A 913 -9.12 19.08 40.58
N GLY A 914 -8.64 18.81 39.37
CA GLY A 914 -8.30 17.44 38.91
C GLY A 914 -9.56 16.59 38.66
N TYR A 915 -9.35 15.30 38.37
CA TYR A 915 -10.44 14.36 38.08
C TYR A 915 -11.16 13.85 39.33
N GLY A 916 -12.45 13.52 39.19
CA GLY A 916 -13.25 12.83 40.22
C GLY A 916 -13.76 13.68 41.39
N LYS A 917 -13.28 14.93 41.55
CA LYS A 917 -13.66 15.78 42.68
C LYS A 917 -15.01 16.46 42.49
N TRP A 918 -15.90 16.26 43.45
CA TRP A 918 -17.23 16.87 43.50
C TRP A 918 -17.17 18.35 43.86
N MET A 919 -17.92 19.17 43.13
CA MET A 919 -18.07 20.61 43.32
C MET A 919 -19.54 21.00 43.33
N VAL A 920 -19.96 21.82 44.29
CA VAL A 920 -21.34 22.35 44.35
C VAL A 920 -21.56 23.37 43.24
N LEU A 921 -22.49 23.09 42.32
CA LEU A 921 -22.85 23.99 41.22
C LEU A 921 -23.90 25.03 41.66
N CYS A 922 -25.05 24.55 42.12
CA CYS A 922 -26.18 25.37 42.55
C CYS A 922 -27.21 24.54 43.32
N ALA A 923 -28.15 25.22 43.99
CA ALA A 923 -29.31 24.57 44.61
C ALA A 923 -30.13 23.80 43.57
N ALA A 924 -30.64 22.62 43.97
CA ALA A 924 -31.39 21.74 43.10
C ALA A 924 -32.68 22.41 42.62
N LYS A 925 -32.91 22.33 41.30
CA LYS A 925 -34.10 22.86 40.63
C LYS A 925 -34.48 21.93 39.50
N LYS A 926 -35.79 21.84 39.23
CA LYS A 926 -36.34 20.99 38.16
C LYS A 926 -35.65 21.22 36.81
N ASP A 927 -35.39 22.47 36.46
CA ASP A 927 -34.56 22.85 35.32
C ASP A 927 -33.36 23.66 35.82
N PHE A 928 -32.17 23.30 35.38
CA PHE A 928 -30.95 24.06 35.64
C PHE A 928 -30.09 24.17 34.39
N GLU A 929 -29.20 25.16 34.38
CA GLU A 929 -28.35 25.46 33.24
C GLU A 929 -26.89 25.42 33.65
N ILE A 930 -26.08 24.83 32.79
CA ILE A 930 -24.63 24.78 32.90
C ILE A 930 -24.07 25.65 31.78
N TYR A 931 -23.19 26.57 32.14
CA TYR A 931 -22.43 27.37 31.20
C TYR A 931 -20.99 26.90 31.20
N TYR A 932 -20.40 26.77 30.02
CA TYR A 932 -19.03 26.29 29.89
C TYR A 932 -18.32 26.92 28.70
N THR A 933 -16.99 26.96 28.77
CA THR A 933 -16.10 27.46 27.71
C THR A 933 -14.71 26.86 27.87
N SER A 934 -13.97 26.72 26.77
CA SER A 934 -12.55 26.36 26.79
C SER A 934 -11.61 27.57 26.95
N LEU A 935 -12.13 28.80 26.92
CA LEU A 935 -11.30 30.02 26.91
C LEU A 935 -10.81 30.42 28.32
N PRO A 936 -9.49 30.69 28.50
CA PRO A 936 -8.89 31.09 29.78
C PRO A 936 -9.53 32.31 30.45
N LYS A 937 -10.05 33.24 29.63
CA LYS A 937 -10.71 34.47 30.09
C LYS A 937 -11.84 34.22 31.10
N ALA A 938 -12.44 33.03 31.10
CA ALA A 938 -13.47 32.62 32.06
C ALA A 938 -13.05 32.81 33.53
N ILE A 939 -11.76 32.59 33.85
CA ILE A 939 -11.22 32.68 35.22
C ILE A 939 -11.33 34.10 35.78
N THR A 940 -11.26 35.11 34.91
CA THR A 940 -11.35 36.52 35.35
C THR A 940 -12.70 36.87 35.97
N GLY A 941 -13.74 36.04 35.77
CA GLY A 941 -15.11 36.31 36.19
C GLY A 941 -15.76 37.49 35.44
N THR A 942 -15.11 38.02 34.40
CA THR A 942 -15.62 39.15 33.62
C THR A 942 -16.34 38.74 32.34
N MET A 943 -16.14 37.50 31.89
CA MET A 943 -16.66 36.97 30.63
C MET A 943 -18.19 36.96 30.61
N SER A 944 -18.78 37.56 29.57
CA SER A 944 -20.23 37.63 29.39
C SER A 944 -20.77 36.30 28.90
N ILE A 945 -21.92 35.85 29.40
CA ILE A 945 -22.55 34.60 28.92
C ILE A 945 -23.04 34.67 27.46
N ASN A 946 -23.02 35.86 26.86
CA ASN A 946 -23.40 36.10 25.46
C ASN A 946 -22.18 36.22 24.52
N GLU A 947 -20.97 36.18 25.07
CA GLU A 947 -19.71 36.23 24.32
C GLU A 947 -19.53 34.99 23.44
N SER A 948 -18.77 35.11 22.33
CA SER A 948 -18.47 33.95 21.49
C SER A 948 -17.59 32.94 22.25
N GLY A 949 -17.76 31.65 21.97
CA GLY A 949 -17.04 30.57 22.65
C GLY A 949 -17.56 30.19 24.04
N ILE A 950 -18.69 30.76 24.51
CA ILE A 950 -19.45 30.22 25.65
C ILE A 950 -20.65 29.42 25.14
N TYR A 951 -20.84 28.25 25.76
CA TYR A 951 -21.90 27.32 25.46
C TYR A 951 -22.79 27.10 26.69
N LYS A 952 -24.02 26.66 26.43
CA LYS A 952 -25.04 26.43 27.45
C LYS A 952 -25.64 25.05 27.29
N LYS A 953 -25.62 24.25 28.35
CA LYS A 953 -26.36 22.98 28.46
C LYS A 953 -27.54 23.17 29.41
N ARG A 954 -28.74 22.76 28.99
CA ARG A 954 -29.93 22.74 29.85
C ARG A 954 -30.16 21.31 30.33
N CYS A 955 -30.31 21.15 31.64
CA CYS A 955 -30.54 19.88 32.29
C CYS A 955 -31.90 19.91 32.99
N ARG A 956 -32.56 18.75 33.04
CA ARG A 956 -33.86 18.57 33.68
C ARG A 956 -33.82 17.39 34.64
N LEU A 957 -34.28 17.62 35.86
CA LEU A 957 -34.48 16.61 36.88
C LEU A 957 -35.92 16.12 36.85
N GLU A 958 -36.15 14.83 37.18
CA GLU A 958 -37.50 14.30 37.37
C GLU A 958 -38.17 14.92 38.59
N GLN A 959 -37.42 15.03 39.70
CA GLN A 959 -37.83 15.64 40.96
C GLN A 959 -36.70 16.53 41.50
N ALA A 960 -37.05 17.56 42.25
CA ALA A 960 -36.08 18.47 42.87
C ALA A 960 -36.61 18.95 44.22
N ASP A 961 -35.89 18.63 45.29
CA ASP A 961 -36.19 19.11 46.64
C ASP A 961 -35.39 20.37 46.96
N SER A 962 -36.01 21.28 47.72
CA SER A 962 -35.41 22.58 48.03
C SER A 962 -34.22 22.52 49.01
N ASP A 963 -33.99 21.37 49.67
CA ASP A 963 -32.89 21.15 50.62
C ASP A 963 -31.72 20.35 50.01
N GLN A 964 -31.71 20.18 48.69
CA GLN A 964 -30.65 19.50 47.94
C GLN A 964 -29.87 20.48 47.06
N ASP A 965 -28.61 20.13 46.80
CA ASP A 965 -27.73 20.81 45.85
C ASP A 965 -27.40 19.90 44.66
N ILE A 966 -27.07 20.53 43.53
CA ILE A 966 -26.51 19.86 42.36
C ILE A 966 -24.98 19.92 42.48
N TYR A 967 -24.36 18.75 42.48
CA TYR A 967 -22.91 18.59 42.46
C TYR A 967 -22.47 18.19 41.06
N ILE A 968 -21.30 18.66 40.63
CA ILE A 968 -20.66 18.27 39.38
C ILE A 968 -19.23 17.80 39.62
N ARG A 969 -18.75 16.86 38.80
CA ARG A 969 -17.33 16.44 38.77
C ARG A 969 -16.87 16.14 37.36
N THR A 970 -15.56 16.21 37.15
CA THR A 970 -14.88 15.80 35.91
C THR A 970 -14.68 14.28 35.87
N ILE A 971 -14.69 13.70 34.66
CA ILE A 971 -14.56 12.26 34.42
C ILE A 971 -13.21 11.97 33.74
N GLU A 972 -12.38 11.11 34.32
CA GLU A 972 -11.05 10.80 33.75
C GLU A 972 -11.14 10.03 32.44
N GLU A 973 -12.07 9.08 32.34
CA GLU A 973 -12.32 8.28 31.13
C GLU A 973 -12.90 9.12 29.96
N ALA A 974 -13.35 10.35 30.26
CA ALA A 974 -13.99 11.23 29.30
C ALA A 974 -13.70 12.71 29.63
N PRO A 975 -12.50 13.23 29.27
CA PRO A 975 -12.01 14.55 29.64
C PRO A 975 -12.78 15.74 29.03
N GLU A 976 -13.83 15.48 28.25
CA GLU A 976 -14.77 16.48 27.72
C GLU A 976 -16.16 16.39 28.37
N ASP A 977 -16.36 15.43 29.28
CA ASP A 977 -17.64 15.18 29.93
C ASP A 977 -17.55 15.48 31.43
N ILE A 978 -18.72 15.77 32.01
CA ILE A 978 -18.89 15.89 33.45
C ILE A 978 -20.00 14.95 33.92
N GLU A 979 -19.96 14.59 35.18
CA GLU A 979 -21.08 13.98 35.88
C GLU A 979 -21.75 15.00 36.78
N TYR A 980 -23.06 14.84 36.96
CA TYR A 980 -23.78 15.53 38.01
C TYR A 980 -24.61 14.55 38.84
N CYS A 981 -24.83 14.91 40.10
CA CYS A 981 -25.79 14.25 40.96
C CYS A 981 -26.50 15.28 41.84
N VAL A 982 -27.60 14.86 42.45
CA VAL A 982 -28.41 15.69 43.37
C VAL A 982 -28.30 15.09 44.76
N SER A 983 -27.85 15.86 45.73
CA SER A 983 -27.62 15.36 47.09
C SER A 983 -27.78 16.46 48.14
N LYS A 984 -28.12 16.07 49.37
CA LYS A 984 -28.13 16.97 50.54
C LYS A 984 -26.73 17.17 51.13
N GLU A 985 -25.88 16.17 50.98
CA GLU A 985 -24.52 16.13 51.51
C GLU A 985 -23.51 15.90 50.37
N MET A 986 -22.21 16.06 50.67
CA MET A 986 -21.14 15.85 49.70
C MET A 986 -21.23 14.42 49.12
N PRO A 987 -21.31 14.24 47.79
CA PRO A 987 -21.47 12.92 47.19
C PRO A 987 -20.25 12.02 47.38
N THR A 988 -20.48 10.71 47.45
CA THR A 988 -19.45 9.67 47.52
C THR A 988 -19.18 9.08 46.13
N GLU A 989 -18.21 8.16 46.02
CA GLU A 989 -17.93 7.49 44.74
C GLU A 989 -19.09 6.59 44.27
N GLU A 990 -19.83 5.99 45.21
CA GLU A 990 -20.99 5.11 44.92
C GLU A 990 -22.29 5.87 44.59
N THR A 991 -22.30 7.21 44.62
CA THR A 991 -23.51 7.99 44.35
C THR A 991 -23.92 7.82 42.89
N GLU A 992 -25.20 7.56 42.63
CA GLU A 992 -25.73 7.48 41.28
C GLU A 992 -25.63 8.84 40.58
N THR A 993 -25.04 8.84 39.38
CA THR A 993 -24.73 10.07 38.64
C THR A 993 -25.35 10.06 37.25
N CYS A 994 -25.65 11.24 36.75
CA CYS A 994 -26.00 11.46 35.36
C CYS A 994 -24.82 12.09 34.62
N ARG A 995 -24.42 11.50 33.49
CA ARG A 995 -23.35 12.01 32.65
C ARG A 995 -23.86 13.08 31.69
N ILE A 996 -23.08 14.15 31.53
CA ILE A 996 -23.31 15.24 30.58
C ILE A 996 -22.05 15.39 29.73
N SER A 997 -22.18 15.17 28.42
CA SER A 997 -21.15 15.60 27.48
C SER A 997 -21.13 17.12 27.35
N LEU A 998 -19.96 17.77 27.43
CA LEU A 998 -19.82 19.22 27.22
C LEU A 998 -19.26 19.54 25.84
N LYS A 999 -19.35 18.62 24.88
CA LYS A 999 -18.93 18.89 23.52
C LYS A 999 -19.86 19.92 22.86
N GLU A 1000 -19.22 20.79 22.07
CA GLU A 1000 -19.75 22.04 21.50
C GLU A 1000 -20.45 21.87 20.15
#